data_AF-A0AA88XXA3-F1
#
_entry.id   AF-A0AA88XXA3-F1
#
_cell.length_a   1.000
_cell.length_b   1.000
_cell.length_c   1.000
_cell.angle_alpha   90.00
_cell.angle_beta   90.00
_cell.angle_gamma   90.00
#
_symmetry.space_group_name_H-M   'P 1'
#
loop_
_entity.id
_entity.type
_entity.pdbx_description
1 polymer ?
#
loop_
_entity_poly.entity_id
_entity_poly.type
_entity_poly.pdbx_seq_one_letter_code
_entity_poly.pdbx_strand_id
1 'polypeptide(L)'
;MRLREYFAEKEQNEEDKTEQEEKDVINMIKEKKRSNFTPKPGRDKWLDNYIEAVKKDVVEGVKSKVEMNLSKKEEKALKSLLMDDSIVVRPADKGLGIVVIDTENYIESLEVEMEKSKSYKQASIEQYHTAEKLVRKTVNNMHKDGHIGKEMKKYLMPKLNKPGKLKGNPKLHKKGKPMRTIVSGRNTPTENMAEIAESQLKQYVEESPSYIKDTTEFLSKLNEKNDQLPNDAILFCFDVEKLYPSIPKEEGLRACQEALEQRRDKTISTIAVMEMIKTVLDNNVFGFNNKQYIQTDGVAIGSKLGRNYACTYMRKWDEELSKFEKQPAFYVRYIDDGFGIWTHGEQSLNEFHKFSNTIHPNINVELRYSKDKIEFLDTMVIIENNSLETDLFSKPTDEHIYLHKDSNHPSSVKKSLPYGIGIRIRRICNRETDYRKRRKELKTQLRKRGYSGKFIERELEKVDKLERSNLLNYNSKHKGKDRVPLVITYSKNLPDIQRITRNHLSLLHKSPKMEKIFSDPPIVAFKRDRNLTDILVHGKLNKIFKATDNSNGRCGDDCVICEILDHGENCKIRNIVYGIKCKSCNKIVYVGETERTLAERAKEHLADIKHKRNKTVSNHFNLKDHSERDVKFTILEKCYSNSMYYRKGREIFWMEKLNTFVPFGLNIKSKLGILWPDYDSTAHTRPGIPATTSSSTL
;
A
#
# COMPACT_ATOMS: atom_id res chain seq x y z
N MET A 1 5.93 5.69 21.12
CA MET A 1 6.18 6.26 22.46
C MET A 1 7.56 6.89 22.55
N ARG A 2 8.68 6.14 22.42
CA ARG A 2 10.04 6.73 22.40
C ARG A 2 10.23 7.92 21.46
N LEU A 3 9.63 7.89 20.27
CA LEU A 3 9.62 9.05 19.36
C LEU A 3 8.97 10.31 19.97
N ARG A 4 7.82 10.16 20.65
CA ARG A 4 7.12 11.29 21.28
C ARG A 4 7.93 11.85 22.45
N GLU A 5 8.55 10.97 23.24
CA GLU A 5 9.50 11.40 24.28
C GLU A 5 10.67 12.18 23.69
N TYR A 6 11.28 11.68 22.61
CA TYR A 6 12.44 12.30 21.97
C TYR A 6 12.14 13.67 21.35
N PHE A 7 10.97 13.86 20.74
CA PHE A 7 10.61 15.13 20.11
C PHE A 7 9.98 16.14 21.07
N ALA A 8 9.40 15.70 22.18
CA ALA A 8 8.95 16.60 23.25
C ALA A 8 10.09 17.45 23.85
N GLU A 9 11.35 17.03 23.69
CA GLU A 9 12.54 17.81 24.08
C GLU A 9 13.00 18.83 23.02
N LYS A 10 12.53 18.71 21.77
CA LYS A 10 13.05 19.51 20.63
C LYS A 10 12.19 20.71 20.25
N GLU A 11 11.07 20.95 20.91
CA GLU A 11 10.17 22.08 20.63
C GLU A 11 10.71 23.45 21.12
N GLN A 12 12.03 23.67 21.12
CA GLN A 12 12.64 24.92 21.61
C GLN A 12 13.69 25.58 20.71
N ASN A 13 13.87 25.16 19.45
CA ASN A 13 14.75 25.90 18.53
C ASN A 13 14.03 26.26 17.24
N GLU A 14 13.86 27.56 17.02
CA GLU A 14 13.41 28.18 15.76
C GLU A 14 14.46 27.96 14.67
N GLU A 15 14.07 27.35 13.55
CA GLU A 15 14.86 27.30 12.31
C GLU A 15 14.14 28.11 11.21
N ASP A 16 14.94 28.61 10.27
CA ASP A 16 14.66 29.55 9.17
C ASP A 16 13.30 29.39 8.44
N LYS A 17 12.62 30.53 8.17
CA LYS A 17 11.22 30.59 7.70
C LYS A 17 10.96 29.85 6.37
N THR A 18 11.89 29.92 5.41
CA THR A 18 11.69 29.31 4.08
C THR A 18 11.90 27.79 4.10
N GLU A 19 12.80 27.28 4.95
CA GLU A 19 12.94 25.83 5.13
C GLU A 19 11.75 25.23 5.87
N GLN A 20 11.11 26.00 6.76
CA GLN A 20 9.95 25.54 7.52
C GLN A 20 8.73 25.32 6.62
N GLU A 21 8.44 26.22 5.68
CA GLU A 21 7.33 26.07 4.74
C GLU A 21 7.50 24.85 3.80
N GLU A 22 8.71 24.63 3.26
CA GLU A 22 9.00 23.42 2.49
C GLU A 22 8.91 22.16 3.35
N LYS A 23 9.44 22.21 4.59
CA LYS A 23 9.31 21.12 5.56
C LYS A 23 7.83 20.84 5.81
N ASP A 24 6.97 21.84 5.89
CA ASP A 24 5.53 21.69 6.10
C ASP A 24 4.83 21.06 4.89
N VAL A 25 5.11 21.52 3.67
CA VAL A 25 4.62 20.86 2.44
C VAL A 25 5.07 19.40 2.40
N ILE A 26 6.36 19.16 2.64
CA ILE A 26 6.93 17.83 2.68
C ILE A 26 6.33 17.02 3.82
N ASN A 27 6.03 17.59 4.98
CA ASN A 27 5.47 16.90 6.14
C ASN A 27 4.00 16.55 5.92
N MET A 28 3.20 17.45 5.36
CA MET A 28 1.83 17.17 4.88
C MET A 28 1.81 15.99 3.90
N ILE A 29 2.86 15.85 3.08
CA ILE A 29 3.03 14.72 2.15
C ILE A 29 3.59 13.48 2.87
N LYS A 30 4.60 13.65 3.74
CA LYS A 30 5.33 12.61 4.49
C LYS A 30 4.55 12.02 5.65
N GLU A 31 3.41 12.57 6.08
CA GLU A 31 2.46 11.88 6.96
C GLU A 31 2.16 10.45 6.46
N LYS A 32 2.44 10.16 5.17
CA LYS A 32 2.31 8.86 4.52
C LYS A 32 3.56 7.95 4.54
N LYS A 33 4.76 8.44 4.87
CA LYS A 33 6.02 7.64 4.85
C LYS A 33 6.44 7.22 6.25
N ARG A 34 6.48 5.90 6.49
CA ARG A 34 6.92 5.30 7.76
C ARG A 34 8.43 5.49 7.93
N SER A 35 8.84 6.33 8.88
CA SER A 35 10.22 6.34 9.37
C SER A 35 10.47 5.06 10.18
N ASN A 36 11.63 4.43 9.97
CA ASN A 36 12.09 3.32 10.80
C ASN A 36 12.97 3.81 11.98
N PHE A 37 13.22 5.11 12.07
CA PHE A 37 13.95 5.67 13.20
C PHE A 37 13.15 5.44 14.48
N THR A 38 13.80 4.84 15.47
CA THR A 38 13.28 4.69 16.83
C THR A 38 14.42 5.09 17.76
N PRO A 39 14.21 6.08 18.65
CA PRO A 39 15.21 6.45 19.65
C PRO A 39 15.65 5.23 20.46
N LYS A 40 16.94 5.19 20.83
CA LYS A 40 17.51 4.11 21.66
C LYS A 40 16.82 4.08 23.04
N PRO A 41 16.70 2.89 23.67
CA PRO A 41 16.33 2.81 25.09
C PRO A 41 17.37 3.52 25.98
N GLY A 42 17.02 3.79 27.23
CA GLY A 42 17.85 4.39 28.26
C GLY A 42 17.64 5.90 28.45
N ARG A 43 16.75 6.54 27.68
CA ARG A 43 16.48 7.99 27.77
C ARG A 43 15.56 8.35 28.93
N ASP A 44 14.60 7.49 29.26
CA ASP A 44 13.78 7.59 30.46
C ASP A 44 13.51 6.16 30.97
N LYS A 45 13.95 5.90 32.21
CA LYS A 45 13.87 4.58 32.85
C LYS A 45 12.42 4.11 33.00
N TRP A 46 11.50 5.02 33.31
CA TRP A 46 10.10 4.71 33.56
C TRP A 46 9.33 4.44 32.26
N LEU A 47 9.68 5.15 31.18
CA LEU A 47 9.20 4.83 29.84
C LEU A 47 9.63 3.43 29.39
N ASP A 48 10.90 3.08 29.59
CA ASP A 48 11.40 1.76 29.20
C ASP A 48 10.76 0.66 30.06
N ASN A 49 10.62 0.88 31.37
CA ASN A 49 9.90 -0.05 32.25
C ASN A 49 8.44 -0.23 31.82
N TYR A 50 7.74 0.85 31.45
CA TYR A 50 6.38 0.77 30.91
C TYR A 50 6.32 -0.08 29.64
N ILE A 51 7.22 0.18 28.69
CA ILE A 51 7.26 -0.55 27.41
C ILE A 51 7.52 -2.03 27.64
N GLU A 52 8.49 -2.39 28.48
CA GLU A 52 8.80 -3.79 28.77
C GLU A 52 7.67 -4.48 29.56
N ALA A 53 7.05 -3.81 30.54
CA ALA A 53 5.91 -4.36 31.29
C ALA A 53 4.70 -4.61 30.38
N VAL A 54 4.32 -3.64 29.54
CA VAL A 54 3.23 -3.82 28.56
C VAL A 54 3.56 -4.94 27.58
N LYS A 55 4.80 -5.00 27.08
CA LYS A 55 5.22 -6.04 26.13
C LYS A 55 5.17 -7.43 26.77
N LYS A 56 5.66 -7.56 28.00
CA LYS A 56 5.64 -8.81 28.78
C LYS A 56 4.20 -9.30 28.95
N ASP A 57 3.31 -8.47 29.51
CA ASP A 57 1.92 -8.84 29.76
C ASP A 57 1.14 -9.14 28.47
N VAL A 58 1.46 -8.44 27.37
CA VAL A 58 0.86 -8.74 26.07
C VAL A 58 1.27 -10.12 25.58
N VAL A 59 2.55 -10.49 25.72
CA VAL A 59 3.09 -11.80 25.29
C VAL A 59 2.56 -12.92 26.19
N GLU A 60 2.62 -12.75 27.50
CA GLU A 60 2.14 -13.73 28.49
C GLU A 60 0.61 -13.90 28.43
N GLY A 61 -0.10 -12.83 28.09
CA GLY A 61 -1.56 -12.85 27.93
C GLY A 61 -2.05 -13.44 26.60
N VAL A 62 -1.17 -13.81 25.66
CA VAL A 62 -1.59 -14.45 24.40
C VAL A 62 -2.12 -15.85 24.69
N LYS A 63 -3.34 -16.14 24.22
CA LYS A 63 -3.95 -17.46 24.39
C LYS A 63 -3.18 -18.54 23.62
N SER A 64 -2.90 -19.67 24.27
CA SER A 64 -2.15 -20.79 23.70
C SER A 64 -2.88 -21.55 22.58
N LYS A 65 -4.21 -21.64 22.66
CA LYS A 65 -5.03 -22.32 21.64
C LYS A 65 -5.41 -21.35 20.50
N VAL A 66 -4.92 -21.62 19.30
CA VAL A 66 -5.19 -20.83 18.09
C VAL A 66 -6.27 -21.49 17.26
N GLU A 67 -7.41 -20.82 17.08
CA GLU A 67 -8.41 -21.22 16.09
C GLU A 67 -8.06 -20.56 14.74
N MET A 68 -7.69 -21.38 13.76
CA MET A 68 -7.37 -20.91 12.41
C MET A 68 -8.67 -20.68 11.63
N ASN A 69 -8.72 -19.60 10.85
CA ASN A 69 -9.86 -19.35 9.95
C ASN A 69 -9.91 -20.30 8.74
N LEU A 70 -8.85 -21.09 8.53
CA LEU A 70 -8.75 -22.07 7.44
C LEU A 70 -8.59 -23.46 8.05
N SER A 71 -9.33 -24.43 7.51
CA SER A 71 -9.12 -25.84 7.76
C SER A 71 -7.76 -26.30 7.20
N LYS A 72 -7.26 -27.44 7.68
CA LYS A 72 -6.03 -28.06 7.14
C LYS A 72 -6.12 -28.33 5.63
N LYS A 73 -7.32 -28.69 5.14
CA LYS A 73 -7.59 -28.93 3.72
C LYS A 73 -7.46 -27.63 2.91
N GLU A 74 -8.05 -26.54 3.39
CA GLU A 74 -7.97 -25.22 2.74
C GLU A 74 -6.55 -24.65 2.80
N GLU A 75 -5.81 -24.87 3.89
CA GLU A 75 -4.40 -24.47 3.96
C GLU A 75 -3.54 -25.22 2.92
N LYS A 76 -3.76 -26.52 2.75
CA LYS A 76 -3.10 -27.32 1.70
C LYS A 76 -3.48 -26.82 0.31
N ALA A 77 -4.76 -26.53 0.07
CA ALA A 77 -5.23 -25.98 -1.20
C ALA A 77 -4.63 -24.60 -1.49
N LEU A 78 -4.57 -23.71 -0.50
CA LEU A 78 -3.93 -22.39 -0.61
C LEU A 78 -2.45 -22.52 -0.97
N LYS A 79 -1.71 -23.45 -0.35
CA LYS A 79 -0.32 -23.73 -0.70
C LYS A 79 -0.17 -24.25 -2.12
N SER A 80 -1.03 -25.19 -2.53
CA SER A 80 -1.08 -25.73 -3.90
C SER A 80 -1.30 -24.62 -4.92
N LEU A 81 -2.35 -23.80 -4.70
CA LEU A 81 -2.65 -22.64 -5.54
C LEU A 81 -1.47 -21.70 -5.60
N LEU A 82 -0.83 -21.36 -4.48
CA LEU A 82 0.36 -20.50 -4.46
C LEU A 82 1.55 -21.06 -5.25
N MET A 83 1.66 -22.38 -5.39
CA MET A 83 2.74 -23.07 -6.10
C MET A 83 2.47 -23.30 -7.59
N ASP A 84 1.22 -23.23 -8.04
CA ASP A 84 0.82 -23.49 -9.43
C ASP A 84 1.11 -22.34 -10.41
N ASP A 85 2.27 -22.31 -11.05
CA ASP A 85 2.68 -21.19 -11.89
C ASP A 85 1.95 -21.11 -13.25
N SER A 86 1.07 -22.09 -13.56
CA SER A 86 0.17 -22.04 -14.73
C SER A 86 -0.96 -21.02 -14.58
N ILE A 87 -1.18 -20.48 -13.37
CA ILE A 87 -2.25 -19.51 -13.11
C ILE A 87 -1.76 -18.20 -12.49
N VAL A 88 -2.46 -17.12 -12.83
CA VAL A 88 -2.41 -15.80 -12.20
C VAL A 88 -3.70 -15.55 -11.44
N VAL A 89 -3.59 -14.94 -10.26
CA VAL A 89 -4.75 -14.45 -9.51
C VAL A 89 -4.75 -12.92 -9.49
N ARG A 90 -5.82 -12.29 -9.97
CA ARG A 90 -6.00 -10.83 -10.01
C ARG A 90 -7.35 -10.41 -9.43
N PRO A 91 -7.45 -9.22 -8.84
CA PRO A 91 -8.76 -8.65 -8.56
C PRO A 91 -9.44 -8.27 -9.88
N ALA A 92 -10.75 -8.46 -9.97
CA ALA A 92 -11.52 -7.91 -11.08
C ALA A 92 -11.57 -6.37 -10.98
N ASP A 93 -11.69 -5.69 -12.13
CA ASP A 93 -11.68 -4.22 -12.18
C ASP A 93 -12.91 -3.59 -11.50
N LYS A 94 -14.09 -4.20 -11.63
CA LYS A 94 -15.35 -3.74 -11.03
C LYS A 94 -16.16 -4.93 -10.46
N GLY A 95 -16.22 -5.05 -9.14
CA GLY A 95 -16.97 -6.11 -8.44
C GLY A 95 -16.27 -7.48 -8.40
N LEU A 96 -16.98 -8.54 -8.00
CA LEU A 96 -16.63 -9.97 -8.16
C LEU A 96 -15.37 -10.52 -7.44
N GLY A 97 -14.66 -9.74 -6.63
CA GLY A 97 -13.58 -10.26 -5.79
C GLY A 97 -12.29 -10.59 -6.56
N ILE A 98 -12.00 -11.88 -6.75
CA ILE A 98 -10.76 -12.38 -7.40
C ILE A 98 -11.07 -13.24 -8.63
N VAL A 99 -10.17 -13.20 -9.61
CA VAL A 99 -10.23 -13.94 -10.87
C VAL A 99 -8.97 -14.79 -10.98
N VAL A 100 -9.15 -16.06 -11.33
CA VAL A 100 -8.08 -16.99 -11.70
C VAL A 100 -8.00 -17.00 -13.22
N ILE A 101 -6.80 -16.80 -13.76
CA ILE A 101 -6.53 -16.66 -15.18
C ILE A 101 -5.34 -17.53 -15.49
N ASP A 102 -5.36 -18.23 -16.62
CA ASP A 102 -4.18 -18.90 -17.13
C ASP A 102 -3.03 -17.89 -17.38
N THR A 103 -1.80 -18.28 -17.04
CA THR A 103 -0.63 -17.38 -17.06
C THR A 103 -0.30 -16.91 -18.47
N GLU A 104 -0.38 -17.79 -19.47
CA GLU A 104 -0.08 -17.46 -20.86
C GLU A 104 -1.12 -16.49 -21.40
N ASN A 105 -2.42 -16.79 -21.20
CA ASN A 105 -3.52 -15.91 -21.57
C ASN A 105 -3.43 -14.53 -20.91
N TYR A 106 -3.02 -14.46 -19.64
CA TYR A 106 -2.84 -13.18 -18.95
C TYR A 106 -1.70 -12.34 -19.55
N ILE A 107 -0.59 -12.99 -19.93
CA ILE A 107 0.55 -12.32 -20.56
C ILE A 107 0.15 -11.82 -21.95
N GLU A 108 -0.40 -12.70 -22.79
CA GLU A 108 -0.83 -12.38 -24.16
C GLU A 108 -1.86 -11.24 -24.17
N SER A 109 -2.87 -11.30 -23.29
CA SER A 109 -3.89 -10.25 -23.18
C SER A 109 -3.28 -8.87 -22.89
N LEU A 110 -2.21 -8.80 -22.10
CA LEU A 110 -1.53 -7.55 -21.78
C LEU A 110 -0.59 -7.09 -22.89
N GLU A 111 0.08 -8.01 -23.60
CA GLU A 111 0.88 -7.68 -24.78
C GLU A 111 -0.01 -7.09 -25.88
N VAL A 112 -1.15 -7.73 -26.16
CA VAL A 112 -2.15 -7.22 -27.12
C VAL A 112 -2.67 -5.84 -26.74
N GLU A 113 -2.97 -5.59 -25.46
CA GLU A 113 -3.41 -4.25 -25.00
C GLU A 113 -2.28 -3.21 -25.14
N MET A 114 -1.02 -3.58 -24.92
CA MET A 114 0.11 -2.68 -25.13
C MET A 114 0.34 -2.37 -26.61
N GLU A 115 0.27 -3.38 -27.48
CA GLU A 115 0.47 -3.24 -28.93
C GLU A 115 -0.64 -2.43 -29.60
N LYS A 116 -1.90 -2.60 -29.15
CA LYS A 116 -3.03 -1.80 -29.63
C LYS A 116 -3.01 -0.35 -29.14
N SER A 117 -2.25 -0.06 -28.10
CA SER A 117 -2.18 1.27 -27.50
C SER A 117 -1.19 2.16 -28.24
N LYS A 118 -1.65 3.33 -28.68
CA LYS A 118 -0.76 4.36 -29.25
C LYS A 118 0.19 4.97 -28.22
N SER A 119 -0.12 4.83 -26.92
CA SER A 119 0.59 5.49 -25.83
C SER A 119 1.76 4.68 -25.27
N TYR A 120 2.04 3.47 -25.76
CA TYR A 120 3.13 2.63 -25.29
C TYR A 120 4.11 2.31 -26.42
N LYS A 121 5.41 2.33 -26.09
CA LYS A 121 6.47 1.88 -27.00
C LYS A 121 7.46 1.00 -26.24
N GLN A 122 8.07 0.05 -26.95
CA GLN A 122 9.18 -0.71 -26.39
C GLN A 122 10.37 0.24 -26.15
N ALA A 123 11.03 0.09 -25.01
CA ALA A 123 12.16 0.91 -24.58
C ALA A 123 13.43 0.06 -24.46
N SER A 124 14.60 0.69 -24.60
CA SER A 124 15.88 0.05 -24.32
C SER A 124 16.17 0.02 -22.82
N ILE A 125 17.03 -0.92 -22.39
CA ILE A 125 17.51 -1.00 -21.00
C ILE A 125 18.27 0.29 -20.60
N GLU A 126 18.91 0.95 -21.56
CA GLU A 126 19.63 2.20 -21.33
C GLU A 126 18.68 3.35 -21.00
N GLN A 127 17.53 3.43 -21.66
CA GLN A 127 16.50 4.44 -21.34
C GLN A 127 16.03 4.33 -19.88
N TYR A 128 15.95 3.11 -19.33
CA TYR A 128 15.70 2.89 -17.90
C TYR A 128 16.80 3.45 -17.00
N HIS A 129 18.07 3.15 -17.28
CA HIS A 129 19.20 3.65 -16.48
C HIS A 129 19.38 5.17 -16.58
N THR A 130 18.88 5.77 -17.66
CA THR A 130 18.97 7.21 -17.90
C THR A 130 17.97 8.00 -17.06
N ALA A 131 16.79 7.44 -16.76
CA ALA A 131 15.74 8.10 -15.97
C ALA A 131 16.24 8.53 -14.58
N GLU A 132 17.00 7.68 -13.88
CA GLU A 132 17.55 8.05 -12.57
C GLU A 132 18.56 9.21 -12.69
N LYS A 133 19.47 9.15 -13.68
CA LYS A 133 20.46 10.20 -13.91
C LYS A 133 19.77 11.53 -14.23
N LEU A 134 18.72 11.48 -15.05
CA LEU A 134 17.95 12.68 -15.40
C LEU A 134 17.26 13.26 -14.18
N VAL A 135 16.55 12.46 -13.39
CA VAL A 135 15.93 12.93 -12.13
C VAL A 135 16.97 13.58 -11.22
N ARG A 136 18.14 12.96 -11.01
CA ARG A 136 19.21 13.54 -10.19
C ARG A 136 19.71 14.87 -10.77
N LYS A 137 19.88 14.95 -12.08
CA LYS A 137 20.30 16.18 -12.78
C LYS A 137 19.26 17.28 -12.60
N THR A 138 17.98 17.01 -12.88
CA THR A 138 16.87 17.96 -12.71
C THR A 138 16.81 18.48 -11.28
N VAL A 139 16.86 17.59 -10.28
CA VAL A 139 16.85 17.98 -8.86
C VAL A 139 18.04 18.86 -8.48
N ASN A 140 19.24 18.55 -8.98
CA ASN A 140 20.41 19.37 -8.71
C ASN A 140 20.33 20.74 -9.37
N ASN A 141 19.81 20.82 -10.61
CA ASN A 141 19.61 22.07 -11.32
C ASN A 141 18.57 22.94 -10.61
N MET A 142 17.38 22.42 -10.33
CA MET A 142 16.34 23.14 -9.58
C MET A 142 16.86 23.71 -8.25
N HIS A 143 17.72 22.98 -7.55
CA HIS A 143 18.32 23.47 -6.31
C HIS A 143 19.40 24.53 -6.53
N LYS A 144 20.28 24.32 -7.52
CA LYS A 144 21.33 25.27 -7.88
C LYS A 144 20.73 26.61 -8.31
N ASP A 145 19.63 26.55 -9.05
CA ASP A 145 18.93 27.72 -9.60
C ASP A 145 17.97 28.37 -8.57
N GLY A 146 17.96 27.88 -7.32
CA GLY A 146 17.19 28.47 -6.22
C GLY A 146 15.69 28.19 -6.26
N HIS A 147 15.22 27.28 -7.11
CA HIS A 147 13.81 26.93 -7.21
C HIS A 147 13.31 25.97 -6.12
N ILE A 148 14.22 25.25 -5.47
CA ILE A 148 13.93 24.36 -4.34
C ILE A 148 15.02 24.45 -3.26
N GLY A 149 14.62 24.31 -2.00
CA GLY A 149 15.50 24.25 -0.85
C GLY A 149 16.15 22.87 -0.62
N LYS A 150 16.96 22.79 0.45
CA LYS A 150 17.76 21.59 0.77
C LYS A 150 16.90 20.39 1.14
N GLU A 151 15.83 20.60 1.91
CA GLU A 151 14.95 19.52 2.33
C GLU A 151 14.10 18.99 1.16
N MET A 152 13.63 19.87 0.27
CA MET A 152 12.96 19.46 -0.97
C MET A 152 13.90 18.66 -1.87
N LYS A 153 15.13 19.14 -2.08
CA LYS A 153 16.17 18.40 -2.80
C LYS A 153 16.33 16.99 -2.24
N LYS A 154 16.58 16.87 -0.94
CA LYS A 154 16.75 15.59 -0.23
C LYS A 154 15.53 14.67 -0.36
N TYR A 155 14.33 15.23 -0.43
CA TYR A 155 13.11 14.48 -0.65
C TYR A 155 13.02 13.92 -2.07
N LEU A 156 13.29 14.75 -3.07
CA LEU A 156 13.18 14.40 -4.49
C LEU A 156 14.28 13.44 -4.95
N MET A 157 15.43 13.42 -4.28
CA MET A 157 16.52 12.53 -4.64
C MET A 157 16.10 11.04 -4.62
N PRO A 158 16.31 10.29 -5.71
CA PRO A 158 15.92 8.89 -5.79
C PRO A 158 16.75 8.04 -4.83
N LYS A 159 16.07 7.21 -4.03
CA LYS A 159 16.69 6.31 -3.05
C LYS A 159 16.85 4.87 -3.54
N LEU A 160 16.04 4.47 -4.51
CA LEU A 160 15.99 3.13 -5.09
C LEU A 160 15.77 3.27 -6.59
N ASN A 161 16.40 2.39 -7.35
CA ASN A 161 16.19 2.29 -8.79
C ASN A 161 15.47 0.97 -9.08
N LYS A 162 14.14 1.03 -9.17
CA LYS A 162 13.32 -0.07 -9.66
C LYS A 162 12.45 0.44 -10.81
N PRO A 163 12.38 -0.28 -11.93
CA PRO A 163 11.46 0.12 -12.99
C PRO A 163 10.03 0.00 -12.47
N GLY A 164 9.13 0.78 -13.08
CA GLY A 164 7.71 0.54 -12.92
C GLY A 164 7.36 -0.90 -13.32
N LYS A 165 6.24 -1.42 -12.84
CA LYS A 165 5.76 -2.75 -13.27
C LYS A 165 4.34 -2.65 -13.79
N LEU A 166 4.11 -3.19 -14.98
CA LEU A 166 2.76 -3.33 -15.53
C LEU A 166 2.00 -4.45 -14.84
N LYS A 167 0.71 -4.23 -14.60
CA LYS A 167 -0.25 -5.23 -14.14
C LYS A 167 -1.60 -5.00 -14.83
N GLY A 168 -2.37 -6.07 -15.04
CA GLY A 168 -3.73 -6.03 -15.59
C GLY A 168 -4.76 -6.38 -14.53
N ASN A 169 -5.89 -5.67 -14.47
CA ASN A 169 -7.11 -6.18 -13.83
C ASN A 169 -8.15 -6.50 -14.91
N PRO A 170 -8.75 -7.70 -14.94
CA PRO A 170 -9.74 -8.04 -15.95
C PRO A 170 -11.04 -7.22 -15.78
N LYS A 171 -11.51 -6.60 -16.88
CA LYS A 171 -12.78 -5.87 -16.95
C LYS A 171 -13.92 -6.81 -17.32
N LEU A 172 -14.30 -7.71 -16.40
CA LEU A 172 -15.30 -8.76 -16.64
C LEU A 172 -16.68 -8.25 -17.09
N HIS A 173 -17.00 -6.99 -16.82
CA HIS A 173 -18.25 -6.33 -17.19
C HIS A 173 -18.26 -5.80 -18.64
N LYS A 174 -17.15 -5.87 -19.38
CA LYS A 174 -17.06 -5.44 -20.79
C LYS A 174 -16.96 -6.66 -21.72
N LYS A 175 -17.53 -6.54 -22.93
CA LYS A 175 -17.40 -7.56 -23.99
C LYS A 175 -15.92 -7.82 -24.29
N GLY A 176 -15.53 -9.09 -24.45
CA GLY A 176 -14.13 -9.48 -24.64
C GLY A 176 -13.26 -9.43 -23.38
N LYS A 177 -13.79 -8.96 -22.24
CA LYS A 177 -13.12 -8.94 -20.92
C LYS A 177 -11.69 -8.33 -20.96
N PRO A 178 -11.49 -7.14 -21.58
CA PRO A 178 -10.18 -6.52 -21.74
C PRO A 178 -9.49 -6.24 -20.39
N MET A 179 -8.17 -6.06 -20.42
CA MET A 179 -7.39 -5.76 -19.22
C MET A 179 -7.34 -4.26 -18.94
N ARG A 180 -7.53 -3.85 -17.68
CA ARG A 180 -7.10 -2.52 -17.21
C ARG A 180 -5.60 -2.55 -16.93
N THR A 181 -4.82 -1.97 -17.81
CA THR A 181 -3.38 -1.77 -17.66
C THR A 181 -3.10 -0.76 -16.54
N ILE A 182 -2.24 -1.14 -15.60
CA ILE A 182 -1.83 -0.32 -14.46
C ILE A 182 -0.31 -0.38 -14.37
N VAL A 183 0.35 0.78 -14.44
CA VAL A 183 1.80 0.90 -14.28
C VAL A 183 2.08 1.39 -12.86
N SER A 184 2.76 0.54 -12.08
CA SER A 184 3.13 0.87 -10.70
C SER A 184 4.30 1.86 -10.67
N GLY A 185 4.05 3.13 -10.33
CA GLY A 185 5.08 4.14 -10.07
C GLY A 185 5.77 4.05 -8.70
N ARG A 186 5.66 2.92 -8.00
CA ARG A 186 6.24 2.75 -6.64
C ARG A 186 7.72 2.39 -6.70
N ASN A 187 8.55 3.13 -5.96
CA ASN A 187 10.01 3.05 -5.94
C ASN A 187 10.67 3.34 -7.29
N THR A 188 9.98 4.02 -8.20
CA THR A 188 10.60 4.53 -9.43
C THR A 188 11.36 5.83 -9.14
N PRO A 189 12.33 6.21 -9.98
CA PRO A 189 13.07 7.46 -9.80
C PRO A 189 12.16 8.70 -9.73
N THR A 190 11.03 8.68 -10.44
CA THR A 190 10.09 9.80 -10.57
C THR A 190 8.99 9.84 -9.50
N GLU A 191 8.91 8.87 -8.58
CA GLU A 191 7.80 8.74 -7.62
C GLU A 191 7.59 10.00 -6.76
N ASN A 192 8.68 10.57 -6.23
CA ASN A 192 8.59 11.72 -5.33
C ASN A 192 8.29 13.02 -6.08
N MET A 193 8.78 13.16 -7.33
CA MET A 193 8.39 14.28 -8.21
C MET A 193 6.90 14.23 -8.53
N ALA A 194 6.39 13.04 -8.88
CA ALA A 194 4.97 12.84 -9.16
C ALA A 194 4.08 13.19 -7.96
N GLU A 195 4.53 12.88 -6.75
CA GLU A 195 3.80 13.19 -5.52
C GLU A 195 3.76 14.68 -5.20
N ILE A 196 4.86 15.40 -5.41
CA ILE A 196 4.93 16.85 -5.21
C ILE A 196 4.08 17.55 -6.26
N ALA A 197 4.30 17.25 -7.54
CA ALA A 197 3.54 17.84 -8.64
C ALA A 197 2.02 17.64 -8.50
N GLU A 198 1.58 16.43 -8.13
CA GLU A 198 0.16 16.15 -7.86
C GLU A 198 -0.42 17.09 -6.79
N SER A 199 0.33 17.35 -5.71
CA SER A 199 -0.15 18.19 -4.61
C SER A 199 -0.32 19.65 -5.03
N GLN A 200 0.55 20.15 -5.92
CA GLN A 200 0.55 21.53 -6.39
C GLN A 200 -0.60 21.85 -7.34
N LEU A 201 -1.14 20.85 -8.04
CA LEU A 201 -2.32 21.00 -8.92
C LEU A 201 -3.66 20.90 -8.16
N LYS A 202 -3.64 20.44 -6.91
CA LYS A 202 -4.86 20.07 -6.16
C LYS A 202 -5.83 21.24 -5.99
N GLN A 203 -5.34 22.40 -5.57
CA GLN A 203 -6.17 23.56 -5.31
C GLN A 203 -6.94 23.97 -6.58
N TYR A 204 -6.25 24.06 -7.71
CA TYR A 204 -6.85 24.43 -8.99
C TYR A 204 -7.94 23.44 -9.42
N VAL A 205 -7.76 22.14 -9.16
CA VAL A 205 -8.79 21.14 -9.46
C VAL A 205 -10.00 21.30 -8.54
N GLU A 206 -9.79 21.45 -7.23
CA GLU A 206 -10.87 21.56 -6.24
C GLU A 206 -11.69 22.86 -6.37
N GLU A 207 -11.12 23.92 -6.94
CA GLU A 207 -11.80 25.18 -7.21
C GLU A 207 -12.61 25.18 -8.53
N SER A 208 -12.62 24.08 -9.29
CA SER A 208 -13.40 24.01 -10.54
C SER A 208 -14.91 23.98 -10.27
N PRO A 209 -15.75 24.72 -11.03
CA PRO A 209 -17.21 24.71 -10.86
C PRO A 209 -17.83 23.32 -11.01
N SER A 210 -17.34 22.54 -11.98
CA SER A 210 -17.83 21.19 -12.26
C SER A 210 -17.30 20.14 -11.27
N TYR A 211 -16.29 20.45 -10.46
CA TYR A 211 -15.65 19.45 -9.61
C TYR A 211 -16.58 18.94 -8.51
N ILE A 212 -16.52 17.62 -8.28
CA ILE A 212 -17.03 16.99 -7.06
C ILE A 212 -15.98 16.02 -6.52
N LYS A 213 -15.83 15.99 -5.19
CA LYS A 213 -14.88 15.15 -4.48
C LYS A 213 -15.36 13.72 -4.26
N ASP A 214 -16.65 13.54 -4.02
CA ASP A 214 -17.29 12.24 -3.81
C ASP A 214 -18.83 12.37 -3.86
N THR A 215 -19.52 11.24 -3.70
CA THR A 215 -20.99 11.16 -3.69
C THR A 215 -21.65 12.13 -2.70
N THR A 216 -21.03 12.39 -1.55
CA THR A 216 -21.62 13.27 -0.53
C THR A 216 -21.73 14.69 -1.06
N GLU A 217 -20.68 15.18 -1.70
CA GLU A 217 -20.70 16.50 -2.34
C GLU A 217 -21.62 16.54 -3.55
N PHE A 218 -21.67 15.47 -4.34
CA PHE A 218 -22.66 15.33 -5.42
C PHE A 218 -24.09 15.49 -4.90
N LEU A 219 -24.46 14.75 -3.86
CA LEU A 219 -25.80 14.82 -3.26
C LEU A 219 -26.10 16.19 -2.65
N SER A 220 -25.10 16.85 -2.05
CA SER A 220 -25.25 18.23 -1.54
C SER A 220 -25.58 19.20 -2.67
N LYS A 221 -24.76 19.22 -3.73
CA LYS A 221 -24.97 20.09 -4.90
C LYS A 221 -26.28 19.79 -5.62
N LEU A 222 -26.67 18.51 -5.71
CA LEU A 222 -27.94 18.11 -6.32
C LEU A 222 -29.13 18.59 -5.48
N ASN A 223 -29.04 18.48 -4.16
CA ASN A 223 -30.06 18.97 -3.23
C ASN A 223 -30.25 20.50 -3.32
N GLU A 224 -29.17 21.26 -3.49
CA GLU A 224 -29.20 22.72 -3.70
C GLU A 224 -29.88 23.12 -5.02
N LYS A 225 -30.01 22.19 -5.96
CA LYS A 225 -30.57 22.39 -7.31
C LYS A 225 -31.90 21.68 -7.53
N ASN A 226 -32.52 21.17 -6.46
CA ASN A 226 -33.77 20.42 -6.53
C ASN A 226 -35.00 21.34 -6.63
N ASP A 227 -34.95 22.27 -7.58
CA ASP A 227 -36.11 23.04 -7.99
C ASP A 227 -37.01 22.19 -8.90
N GLN A 228 -38.25 22.63 -9.12
CA GLN A 228 -39.15 21.92 -10.02
C GLN A 228 -38.60 21.97 -11.45
N LEU A 229 -38.31 20.79 -12.00
CA LEU A 229 -37.74 20.63 -13.33
C LEU A 229 -38.81 20.81 -14.42
N PRO A 230 -38.42 21.23 -15.63
CA PRO A 230 -39.30 21.14 -16.80
C PRO A 230 -39.74 19.69 -17.08
N ASN A 231 -40.95 19.51 -17.61
CA ASN A 231 -41.51 18.19 -17.95
C ASN A 231 -40.65 17.39 -18.95
N ASP A 232 -39.84 18.08 -19.74
CA ASP A 232 -38.96 17.50 -20.77
C ASP A 232 -37.49 17.44 -20.32
N ALA A 233 -37.21 17.61 -19.02
CA ALA A 233 -35.88 17.48 -18.47
C ALA A 233 -35.29 16.08 -18.73
N ILE A 234 -34.00 16.05 -19.08
CA ILE A 234 -33.27 14.83 -19.39
C ILE A 234 -32.07 14.74 -18.45
N LEU A 235 -31.95 13.63 -17.73
CA LEU A 235 -30.73 13.30 -17.01
C LEU A 235 -29.72 12.71 -17.98
N PHE A 236 -28.47 13.16 -17.95
CA PHE A 236 -27.41 12.55 -18.73
C PHE A 236 -26.17 12.29 -17.87
N CYS A 237 -25.44 11.25 -18.25
CA CYS A 237 -24.12 10.95 -17.76
C CYS A 237 -23.17 10.87 -18.95
N PHE A 238 -21.93 11.28 -18.74
CA PHE A 238 -20.86 11.05 -19.70
C PHE A 238 -19.68 10.31 -19.06
N ASP A 239 -19.04 9.42 -19.84
CA ASP A 239 -17.83 8.68 -19.48
C ASP A 239 -16.75 9.04 -20.50
N VAL A 240 -15.60 9.54 -20.03
CA VAL A 240 -14.46 9.84 -20.91
C VAL A 240 -13.67 8.55 -21.20
N GLU A 241 -13.60 8.17 -22.47
CA GLU A 241 -12.92 6.94 -22.86
C GLU A 241 -11.41 7.03 -22.61
N LYS A 242 -10.91 6.15 -21.72
CA LYS A 242 -9.48 5.99 -21.41
C LYS A 242 -8.80 7.33 -21.07
N LEU A 243 -9.44 8.18 -20.26
CA LEU A 243 -8.97 9.54 -19.92
C LEU A 243 -7.44 9.69 -19.77
N TYR A 244 -6.80 8.93 -18.86
CA TYR A 244 -5.39 9.12 -18.54
C TYR A 244 -4.41 8.99 -19.74
N PRO A 245 -4.43 7.93 -20.55
CA PRO A 245 -3.59 7.82 -21.75
C PRO A 245 -4.06 8.69 -22.93
N SER A 246 -5.29 9.19 -22.92
CA SER A 246 -5.87 9.99 -24.02
C SER A 246 -5.43 11.47 -24.02
N ILE A 247 -4.94 11.98 -22.89
CA ILE A 247 -4.54 13.39 -22.76
C ILE A 247 -3.28 13.67 -23.61
N PRO A 248 -3.34 14.63 -24.56
CA PRO A 248 -2.17 15.07 -25.31
C PRO A 248 -1.13 15.69 -24.37
N LYS A 249 0.12 15.24 -24.45
CA LYS A 249 1.16 15.65 -23.50
C LYS A 249 1.38 17.17 -23.47
N GLU A 250 1.53 17.79 -24.64
CA GLU A 250 1.81 19.22 -24.76
C GLU A 250 0.66 20.09 -24.23
N GLU A 251 -0.58 19.73 -24.55
CA GLU A 251 -1.76 20.45 -24.06
C GLU A 251 -1.96 20.26 -22.55
N GLY A 252 -1.74 19.04 -22.05
CA GLY A 252 -1.77 18.77 -20.61
C GLY A 252 -0.69 19.55 -19.85
N LEU A 253 0.50 19.71 -20.44
CA LEU A 253 1.57 20.56 -19.87
C LEU A 253 1.15 22.04 -19.85
N ARG A 254 0.55 22.55 -20.94
CA ARG A 254 0.04 23.93 -21.00
C ARG A 254 -1.04 24.18 -19.95
N ALA A 255 -2.01 23.28 -19.84
CA ALA A 255 -3.07 23.35 -18.83
C ALA A 255 -2.49 23.35 -17.41
N CYS A 256 -1.46 22.53 -17.15
CA CYS A 256 -0.76 22.53 -15.87
C CYS A 256 -0.02 23.85 -15.61
N GLN A 257 0.63 24.42 -16.61
CA GLN A 257 1.33 25.69 -16.45
C GLN A 257 0.36 26.81 -16.05
N GLU A 258 -0.75 26.95 -16.76
CA GLU A 258 -1.78 27.96 -16.44
C GLU A 258 -2.37 27.76 -15.04
N ALA A 259 -2.67 26.51 -14.67
CA ALA A 259 -3.15 26.15 -13.33
C ALA A 259 -2.15 26.56 -12.24
N LEU A 260 -0.87 26.28 -12.49
CA LEU A 260 0.22 26.58 -11.59
C LEU A 260 0.49 28.08 -11.48
N GLU A 261 0.29 28.86 -12.54
CA GLU A 261 0.45 30.32 -12.47
C GLU A 261 -0.64 30.99 -11.62
N GLN A 262 -1.83 30.40 -11.54
CA GLN A 262 -2.99 30.90 -10.78
C GLN A 262 -2.99 30.50 -9.30
N ARG A 263 -2.13 29.58 -8.87
CA ARG A 263 -2.12 29.11 -7.48
C ARG A 263 -1.69 30.19 -6.50
N ARG A 264 -2.26 30.15 -5.29
CA ARG A 264 -1.96 31.11 -4.22
C ARG A 264 -0.59 30.85 -3.60
N ASP A 265 -0.26 29.59 -3.34
CA ASP A 265 1.01 29.16 -2.76
C ASP A 265 2.04 28.84 -3.86
N LYS A 266 3.09 29.65 -3.94
CA LYS A 266 4.22 29.46 -4.88
C LYS A 266 5.54 29.17 -4.16
N THR A 267 5.50 28.63 -2.93
CA THR A 267 6.70 28.26 -2.15
C THR A 267 7.63 27.36 -2.97
N ILE A 268 7.08 26.39 -3.70
CA ILE A 268 7.81 25.71 -4.79
C ILE A 268 7.55 26.50 -6.07
N SER A 269 8.57 26.89 -6.82
CA SER A 269 8.39 27.70 -8.03
C SER A 269 7.60 26.97 -9.13
N THR A 270 6.85 27.70 -9.97
CA THR A 270 6.14 27.09 -11.13
C THR A 270 7.10 26.36 -12.06
N ILE A 271 8.30 26.91 -12.27
CA ILE A 271 9.33 26.30 -13.09
C ILE A 271 9.70 24.92 -12.53
N ALA A 272 10.00 24.82 -11.23
CA ALA A 272 10.33 23.54 -10.62
C ALA A 272 9.20 22.53 -10.72
N VAL A 273 7.95 22.93 -10.46
CA VAL A 273 6.82 21.99 -10.57
C VAL A 273 6.62 21.53 -12.02
N MET A 274 6.76 22.41 -13.00
CA MET A 274 6.68 22.06 -14.42
C MET A 274 7.80 21.10 -14.85
N GLU A 275 9.04 21.32 -14.38
CA GLU A 275 10.14 20.39 -14.62
C GLU A 275 9.86 19.01 -14.00
N MET A 276 9.27 18.96 -12.81
CA MET A 276 8.86 17.70 -12.17
C MET A 276 7.78 16.99 -13.00
N ILE A 277 6.73 17.69 -13.44
CA ILE A 277 5.66 17.12 -14.28
C ILE A 277 6.25 16.56 -15.58
N LYS A 278 7.04 17.35 -16.30
CA LYS A 278 7.68 16.95 -17.55
C LYS A 278 8.58 15.72 -17.35
N THR A 279 9.43 15.75 -16.32
CA THR A 279 10.32 14.62 -15.99
C THR A 279 9.53 13.35 -15.70
N VAL A 280 8.40 13.44 -14.99
CA VAL A 280 7.53 12.28 -14.70
C VAL A 280 6.90 11.73 -15.98
N LEU A 281 6.38 12.58 -16.85
CA LEU A 281 5.72 12.17 -18.09
C LEU A 281 6.70 11.57 -19.11
N ASP A 282 7.92 12.13 -19.21
CA ASP A 282 8.93 11.69 -20.18
C ASP A 282 9.71 10.45 -19.75
N ASN A 283 9.68 10.09 -18.45
CA ASN A 283 10.52 9.02 -17.90
C ASN A 283 9.70 7.93 -17.19
N ASN A 284 8.46 7.74 -17.62
CA ASN A 284 7.61 6.66 -17.14
C ASN A 284 7.97 5.32 -17.82
N VAL A 285 9.12 4.78 -17.43
CA VAL A 285 9.65 3.50 -17.90
C VAL A 285 9.20 2.37 -16.97
N PHE A 286 8.73 1.27 -17.55
CA PHE A 286 8.26 0.11 -16.80
C PHE A 286 8.60 -1.21 -17.49
N GLY A 287 8.77 -2.25 -16.67
CA GLY A 287 9.02 -3.61 -17.13
C GLY A 287 7.75 -4.45 -17.18
N PHE A 288 7.66 -5.31 -18.20
CA PHE A 288 6.66 -6.37 -18.32
C PHE A 288 7.22 -7.53 -19.13
N ASN A 289 6.99 -8.77 -18.69
CA ASN A 289 7.42 -9.99 -19.40
C ASN A 289 8.89 -9.95 -19.91
N ASN A 290 9.83 -9.56 -19.04
CA ASN A 290 11.26 -9.37 -19.35
C ASN A 290 11.58 -8.31 -20.43
N LYS A 291 10.60 -7.57 -20.93
CA LYS A 291 10.74 -6.43 -21.84
C LYS A 291 10.60 -5.11 -21.06
N GLN A 292 11.17 -4.04 -21.62
CA GLN A 292 11.01 -2.68 -21.10
C GLN A 292 10.12 -1.88 -22.04
N TYR A 293 9.31 -1.00 -21.46
CA TYR A 293 8.38 -0.15 -22.16
C TYR A 293 8.43 1.27 -21.59
N ILE A 294 8.05 2.23 -22.41
CA ILE A 294 7.87 3.63 -22.03
C ILE A 294 6.47 4.07 -22.46
N GLN A 295 5.84 4.87 -21.61
CA GLN A 295 4.62 5.57 -21.99
C GLN A 295 4.97 6.88 -22.70
N THR A 296 4.50 7.06 -23.94
CA THR A 296 4.81 8.24 -24.75
C THR A 296 3.83 9.38 -24.53
N ASP A 297 2.56 9.04 -24.29
CA ASP A 297 1.45 10.00 -24.22
C ASP A 297 0.56 9.77 -23.00
N GLY A 298 -0.10 10.86 -22.59
CA GLY A 298 -0.89 10.90 -21.37
C GLY A 298 -0.06 10.60 -20.12
N VAL A 299 -0.76 10.18 -19.06
CA VAL A 299 -0.15 9.83 -17.77
C VAL A 299 -0.45 8.38 -17.41
N ALA A 300 0.48 7.70 -16.73
CA ALA A 300 0.27 6.31 -16.33
C ALA A 300 -0.89 6.14 -15.36
N ILE A 301 -1.76 5.18 -15.66
CA ILE A 301 -2.73 4.65 -14.70
C ILE A 301 -1.93 3.97 -13.58
N GLY A 302 -1.83 4.63 -12.43
CA GLY A 302 -1.02 4.19 -11.28
C GLY A 302 0.15 5.11 -10.92
N SER A 303 0.41 6.15 -11.73
CA SER A 303 1.28 7.26 -11.32
C SER A 303 0.62 8.11 -10.22
N LYS A 304 1.42 8.64 -9.29
CA LYS A 304 0.91 9.59 -8.28
C LYS A 304 0.44 10.90 -8.88
N LEU A 305 0.97 11.29 -10.03
CA LEU A 305 0.61 12.49 -10.80
C LEU A 305 -0.72 12.36 -11.54
N GLY A 306 -1.27 11.14 -11.65
CA GLY A 306 -2.33 10.86 -12.61
C GLY A 306 -3.58 11.71 -12.43
N ARG A 307 -4.10 11.79 -11.20
CA ARG A 307 -5.45 12.31 -10.94
C ARG A 307 -5.53 13.81 -11.20
N ASN A 308 -4.71 14.63 -10.53
CA ASN A 308 -4.85 16.08 -10.69
C ASN A 308 -4.34 16.55 -12.04
N TYR A 309 -3.34 15.88 -12.65
CA TYR A 309 -2.97 16.15 -14.04
C TYR A 309 -4.17 15.97 -14.99
N ALA A 310 -4.89 14.86 -14.88
CA ALA A 310 -6.05 14.59 -15.71
C ALA A 310 -7.21 15.56 -15.44
N CYS A 311 -7.52 15.84 -14.17
CA CYS A 311 -8.56 16.80 -13.83
C CYS A 311 -8.23 18.23 -14.26
N THR A 312 -6.96 18.64 -14.21
CA THR A 312 -6.52 19.96 -14.68
C THR A 312 -6.74 20.10 -16.19
N TYR A 313 -6.39 19.10 -16.99
CA TYR A 313 -6.71 19.10 -18.42
C TYR A 313 -8.23 19.10 -18.65
N MET A 314 -8.97 18.25 -17.95
CA MET A 314 -10.43 18.18 -18.11
C MET A 314 -11.15 19.45 -17.68
N ARG A 315 -10.57 20.27 -16.80
CA ARG A 315 -11.12 21.60 -16.49
C ARG A 315 -11.06 22.51 -17.72
N LYS A 316 -9.98 22.47 -18.50
CA LYS A 316 -9.88 23.20 -19.77
C LYS A 316 -10.86 22.68 -20.81
N TRP A 317 -11.02 21.36 -20.87
CA TRP A 317 -12.04 20.75 -21.72
C TRP A 317 -13.46 21.17 -21.31
N ASP A 318 -13.77 21.23 -20.01
CA ASP A 318 -15.05 21.73 -19.50
C ASP A 318 -15.27 23.22 -19.87
N GLU A 319 -14.21 24.04 -19.85
CA GLU A 319 -14.25 25.45 -20.30
C GLU A 319 -14.59 25.55 -21.79
N GLU A 320 -14.01 24.70 -22.64
CA GLU A 320 -14.38 24.61 -24.06
C GLU A 320 -15.80 24.09 -24.27
N LEU A 321 -16.23 23.09 -23.48
CA LEU A 321 -17.60 22.57 -23.51
C LEU A 321 -18.63 23.67 -23.18
N SER A 322 -18.27 24.59 -22.28
CA SER A 322 -19.12 25.71 -21.88
C SER A 322 -19.38 26.74 -23.00
N LYS A 323 -18.64 26.66 -24.11
CA LYS A 323 -18.85 27.53 -25.29
C LYS A 323 -20.01 27.08 -26.18
N PHE A 324 -20.55 25.88 -25.97
CA PHE A 324 -21.76 25.46 -26.69
C PHE A 324 -22.94 26.39 -26.31
N GLU A 325 -23.75 26.79 -27.27
CA GLU A 325 -24.78 27.81 -27.07
C GLU A 325 -25.77 27.47 -25.94
N LYS A 326 -26.16 26.19 -25.83
CA LYS A 326 -27.12 25.71 -24.83
C LYS A 326 -26.40 24.97 -23.72
N GLN A 327 -26.46 25.48 -22.50
CA GLN A 327 -25.79 24.87 -21.36
C GLN A 327 -26.74 24.00 -20.54
N PRO A 328 -26.23 22.91 -19.93
CA PRO A 328 -27.02 22.11 -18.99
C PRO A 328 -27.42 22.95 -17.77
N ALA A 329 -28.61 22.71 -17.24
CA ALA A 329 -29.12 23.37 -16.03
C ALA A 329 -28.28 23.00 -14.79
N PHE A 330 -27.66 21.82 -14.83
CA PHE A 330 -26.73 21.34 -13.80
C PHE A 330 -25.66 20.48 -14.45
N TYR A 331 -24.40 20.64 -14.04
CA TYR A 331 -23.28 19.85 -14.53
C TYR A 331 -22.18 19.70 -13.48
N VAL A 332 -21.78 18.45 -13.23
CA VAL A 332 -20.70 18.10 -12.32
C VAL A 332 -19.93 16.88 -12.81
N ARG A 333 -18.66 16.76 -12.44
CA ARG A 333 -17.75 15.70 -12.89
C ARG A 333 -16.90 15.17 -11.73
N TYR A 334 -16.91 13.85 -11.58
CA TYR A 334 -15.99 13.07 -10.77
C TYR A 334 -14.93 12.43 -11.67
N ILE A 335 -13.80 13.12 -11.86
CA ILE A 335 -12.69 12.68 -12.72
C ILE A 335 -13.15 12.44 -14.17
N ASP A 336 -13.41 11.19 -14.57
CA ASP A 336 -13.83 10.74 -15.91
C ASP A 336 -15.34 10.58 -16.06
N ASP A 337 -16.07 10.42 -14.95
CA ASP A 337 -17.53 10.33 -14.92
C ASP A 337 -18.12 11.73 -14.70
N GLY A 338 -19.06 12.17 -15.50
CA GLY A 338 -19.88 13.33 -15.14
C GLY A 338 -21.35 13.17 -15.37
N PHE A 339 -22.10 14.09 -14.77
CA PHE A 339 -23.54 14.07 -14.64
C PHE A 339 -24.08 15.47 -14.95
N GLY A 340 -25.20 15.51 -15.65
CA GLY A 340 -25.92 16.76 -15.81
C GLY A 340 -27.42 16.59 -16.02
N ILE A 341 -28.09 17.73 -15.97
CA ILE A 341 -29.53 17.89 -16.21
C ILE A 341 -29.68 18.80 -17.42
N TRP A 342 -30.35 18.31 -18.44
CA TRP A 342 -30.55 19.00 -19.71
C TRP A 342 -32.01 19.39 -19.89
N THR A 343 -32.26 20.61 -20.37
CA THR A 343 -33.61 21.19 -20.46
C THR A 343 -33.89 21.82 -21.82
N HIS A 344 -33.15 21.41 -22.87
CA HIS A 344 -33.26 21.98 -24.22
C HIS A 344 -33.67 20.95 -25.28
N GLY A 345 -34.32 19.87 -24.85
CA GLY A 345 -34.73 18.76 -25.70
C GLY A 345 -33.60 17.83 -26.16
N GLU A 346 -34.00 16.63 -26.55
CA GLU A 346 -33.11 15.51 -26.88
C GLU A 346 -32.26 15.75 -28.14
N GLN A 347 -32.81 16.40 -29.16
CA GLN A 347 -32.06 16.76 -30.36
C GLN A 347 -30.86 17.64 -30.02
N SER A 348 -31.07 18.65 -29.18
CA SER A 348 -29.99 19.56 -28.80
C SER A 348 -28.98 18.91 -27.85
N LEU A 349 -29.40 17.93 -27.05
CA LEU A 349 -28.48 17.10 -26.26
C LEU A 349 -27.55 16.29 -27.18
N ASN A 350 -28.08 15.75 -28.29
CA ASN A 350 -27.25 15.04 -29.28
C ASN A 350 -26.28 15.98 -30.01
N GLU A 351 -26.66 17.24 -30.25
CA GLU A 351 -25.76 18.27 -30.79
C GLU A 351 -24.66 18.63 -29.78
N PHE A 352 -25.03 18.80 -28.51
CA PHE A 352 -24.07 18.99 -27.41
C PHE A 352 -23.08 17.82 -27.32
N HIS A 353 -23.57 16.58 -27.42
CA HIS A 353 -22.73 15.38 -27.44
C HIS A 353 -21.77 15.36 -28.64
N LYS A 354 -22.26 15.69 -29.84
CA LYS A 354 -21.41 15.80 -31.04
C LYS A 354 -20.34 16.86 -30.82
N PHE A 355 -20.73 18.06 -30.36
CA PHE A 355 -19.80 19.15 -30.06
C PHE A 355 -18.72 18.71 -29.05
N SER A 356 -19.10 18.02 -27.98
CA SER A 356 -18.16 17.54 -26.97
C SER A 356 -17.03 16.66 -27.55
N ASN A 357 -17.34 15.84 -28.57
CA ASN A 357 -16.38 15.00 -29.28
C ASN A 357 -15.60 15.74 -30.39
N THR A 358 -15.99 16.99 -30.72
CA THR A 358 -15.21 17.85 -31.63
C THR A 358 -14.15 18.68 -30.92
N ILE A 359 -14.24 18.83 -29.58
CA ILE A 359 -13.32 19.65 -28.79
C ILE A 359 -11.87 19.17 -28.97
N HIS A 360 -11.64 17.85 -28.93
CA HIS A 360 -10.31 17.31 -29.16
C HIS A 360 -10.37 15.87 -29.72
N PRO A 361 -9.62 15.53 -30.79
CA PRO A 361 -9.71 14.23 -31.48
C PRO A 361 -9.28 13.02 -30.65
N ASN A 362 -8.49 13.21 -29.58
CA ASN A 362 -8.10 12.14 -28.66
C ASN A 362 -9.05 11.97 -27.48
N ILE A 363 -9.96 12.92 -27.22
CA ILE A 363 -10.86 12.87 -26.08
C ILE A 363 -12.25 12.49 -26.57
N ASN A 364 -12.56 11.21 -26.40
CA ASN A 364 -13.86 10.68 -26.76
C ASN A 364 -14.74 10.55 -25.52
N VAL A 365 -15.99 10.95 -25.66
CA VAL A 365 -16.98 10.97 -24.60
C VAL A 365 -18.19 10.12 -25.01
N GLU A 366 -18.51 9.12 -24.20
CA GLU A 366 -19.74 8.34 -24.33
C GLU A 366 -20.83 9.03 -23.52
N LEU A 367 -21.95 9.43 -24.17
CA LEU A 367 -23.09 10.03 -23.50
C LEU A 367 -24.24 9.04 -23.40
N ARG A 368 -24.78 8.88 -22.19
CA ARG A 368 -25.98 8.09 -21.90
C ARG A 368 -26.99 8.99 -21.21
N TYR A 369 -28.26 8.89 -21.56
CA TYR A 369 -29.30 9.75 -20.99
C TYR A 369 -30.60 9.01 -20.75
N SER A 370 -31.45 9.59 -19.89
CA SER A 370 -32.77 9.07 -19.55
C SER A 370 -33.69 10.21 -19.11
N LYS A 371 -34.97 10.09 -19.43
CA LYS A 371 -36.02 11.02 -18.94
C LYS A 371 -36.56 10.62 -17.56
N ASP A 372 -36.27 9.39 -17.12
CA ASP A 372 -36.83 8.85 -15.88
C ASP A 372 -35.77 8.70 -14.78
N LYS A 373 -34.65 8.03 -15.09
CA LYS A 373 -33.62 7.72 -14.10
C LYS A 373 -32.29 7.32 -14.74
N ILE A 374 -31.19 7.67 -14.09
CA ILE A 374 -29.83 7.31 -14.53
C ILE A 374 -28.91 7.03 -13.33
N GLU A 375 -27.96 6.11 -13.50
CA GLU A 375 -26.93 5.85 -12.50
C GLU A 375 -25.78 6.86 -12.59
N PHE A 376 -25.34 7.37 -11.44
CA PHE A 376 -24.14 8.18 -11.30
C PHE A 376 -23.43 7.87 -9.98
N LEU A 377 -22.14 7.55 -10.03
CA LEU A 377 -21.37 7.03 -8.90
C LEU A 377 -22.08 5.81 -8.25
N ASP A 378 -22.49 5.93 -6.99
CA ASP A 378 -23.27 4.94 -6.25
C ASP A 378 -24.73 5.37 -6.02
N THR A 379 -25.22 6.29 -6.83
CA THR A 379 -26.59 6.80 -6.80
C THR A 379 -27.36 6.40 -8.05
N MET A 380 -28.65 6.19 -7.89
CA MET A 380 -29.65 6.20 -8.96
C MET A 380 -30.42 7.50 -8.79
N VAL A 381 -30.25 8.43 -9.74
CA VAL A 381 -30.98 9.70 -9.75
C VAL A 381 -32.25 9.48 -10.56
N ILE A 382 -33.39 9.92 -10.04
CA ILE A 382 -34.73 9.65 -10.57
C ILE A 382 -35.46 10.98 -10.69
N ILE A 383 -36.13 11.23 -11.81
CA ILE A 383 -37.11 12.30 -11.96
C ILE A 383 -38.47 11.72 -11.61
N GLU A 384 -39.13 12.27 -10.60
CA GLU A 384 -40.50 11.93 -10.23
C GLU A 384 -41.26 13.21 -9.87
N ASN A 385 -42.45 13.40 -10.44
CA ASN A 385 -43.24 14.63 -10.27
C ASN A 385 -42.43 15.92 -10.55
N ASN A 386 -41.54 15.88 -11.55
CA ASN A 386 -40.62 16.96 -11.88
C ASN A 386 -39.67 17.37 -10.75
N SER A 387 -39.35 16.46 -9.84
CA SER A 387 -38.36 16.67 -8.78
C SER A 387 -37.36 15.53 -8.77
N LEU A 388 -36.17 15.78 -8.23
CA LEU A 388 -35.10 14.80 -8.17
C LEU A 388 -35.19 13.96 -6.91
N GLU A 389 -35.19 12.65 -7.12
CA GLU A 389 -35.13 11.64 -6.10
C GLU A 389 -33.84 10.83 -6.24
N THR A 390 -33.32 10.30 -5.14
CA THR A 390 -32.07 9.54 -5.13
C THR A 390 -32.22 8.22 -4.37
N ASP A 391 -31.70 7.14 -4.94
CA ASP A 391 -31.66 5.81 -4.34
C ASP A 391 -30.26 5.20 -4.48
N LEU A 392 -29.95 4.18 -3.68
CA LEU A 392 -28.68 3.45 -3.75
C LEU A 392 -28.61 2.67 -5.07
N PHE A 393 -27.57 2.95 -5.86
CA PHE A 393 -27.23 2.11 -7.00
C PHE A 393 -26.15 1.10 -6.62
N SER A 394 -26.34 -0.15 -7.06
CA SER A 394 -25.35 -1.22 -6.96
C SER A 394 -25.28 -1.92 -8.30
N LYS A 395 -24.06 -2.16 -8.78
CA LYS A 395 -23.86 -2.82 -10.08
C LYS A 395 -24.38 -4.26 -10.01
N PRO A 396 -24.91 -4.82 -11.12
CA PRO A 396 -25.33 -6.21 -11.16
C PRO A 396 -24.22 -7.21 -10.78
N THR A 397 -22.94 -6.81 -10.95
CA THR A 397 -21.76 -7.61 -10.59
C THR A 397 -21.33 -7.47 -9.11
N ASP A 398 -22.04 -6.69 -8.29
CA ASP A 398 -21.76 -6.58 -6.86
C ASP A 398 -22.41 -7.74 -6.09
N GLU A 399 -21.60 -8.69 -5.66
CA GLU A 399 -22.04 -9.83 -4.86
C GLU A 399 -22.29 -9.48 -3.38
N HIS A 400 -22.05 -8.23 -2.96
CA HIS A 400 -22.22 -7.78 -1.59
C HIS A 400 -21.46 -8.65 -0.58
N ILE A 401 -20.21 -9.00 -0.91
CA ILE A 401 -19.33 -9.87 -0.10
C ILE A 401 -18.82 -9.11 1.13
N TYR A 402 -19.73 -8.75 2.04
CA TYR A 402 -19.35 -8.08 3.27
C TYR A 402 -18.51 -8.99 4.18
N LEU A 403 -17.81 -8.36 5.12
CA LEU A 403 -16.99 -9.05 6.09
C LEU A 403 -17.80 -10.13 6.81
N HIS A 404 -17.30 -11.36 6.88
CA HIS A 404 -18.01 -12.46 7.57
C HIS A 404 -17.96 -12.28 9.10
N LYS A 405 -19.03 -12.67 9.80
CA LYS A 405 -19.15 -12.55 11.27
C LYS A 405 -18.01 -13.23 12.02
N ASP A 406 -17.50 -14.34 11.50
CA ASP A 406 -16.45 -15.14 12.16
C ASP A 406 -15.03 -14.73 11.78
N SER A 407 -14.88 -13.76 10.86
CA SER A 407 -13.58 -13.23 10.48
C SER A 407 -12.75 -12.75 11.69
N ASN A 408 -11.42 -12.79 11.56
CA ASN A 408 -10.50 -12.36 12.61
C ASN A 408 -10.36 -10.82 12.62
N HIS A 409 -11.42 -10.14 13.07
CA HIS A 409 -11.49 -8.68 13.22
C HIS A 409 -12.06 -8.29 14.58
N PRO A 410 -11.69 -7.11 15.13
CA PRO A 410 -12.26 -6.59 16.36
C PRO A 410 -13.79 -6.51 16.30
N SER A 411 -14.44 -6.72 17.45
CA SER A 411 -15.89 -6.57 17.56
C SER A 411 -16.37 -5.16 17.18
N SER A 412 -15.56 -4.12 17.40
CA SER A 412 -15.86 -2.75 16.97
C SER A 412 -15.98 -2.63 15.45
N VAL A 413 -15.10 -3.28 14.68
CA VAL A 413 -15.16 -3.31 13.20
C VAL A 413 -16.42 -4.05 12.72
N LYS A 414 -16.80 -5.13 13.41
CA LYS A 414 -18.01 -5.89 13.08
C LYS A 414 -19.29 -5.09 13.40
N LYS A 415 -19.26 -4.25 14.46
CA LYS A 415 -20.35 -3.32 14.82
C LYS A 415 -20.45 -2.15 13.84
N SER A 416 -19.31 -1.60 13.43
CA SER A 416 -19.28 -0.46 12.51
C SER A 416 -19.75 -0.81 11.10
N LEU A 417 -19.77 -2.08 10.72
CA LEU A 417 -20.17 -2.52 9.39
C LEU A 417 -21.66 -2.23 9.09
N PRO A 418 -22.66 -2.78 9.84
CA PRO A 418 -24.06 -2.42 9.64
C PRO A 418 -24.31 -0.91 9.76
N TYR A 419 -23.72 -0.27 10.77
CA TYR A 419 -23.88 1.16 11.03
C TYR A 419 -23.35 2.01 9.87
N GLY A 420 -22.12 1.74 9.40
CA GLY A 420 -21.48 2.52 8.33
C GLY A 420 -22.14 2.35 6.97
N ILE A 421 -22.58 1.13 6.62
CA ILE A 421 -23.35 0.92 5.38
C ILE A 421 -24.75 1.54 5.52
N GLY A 422 -25.39 1.42 6.69
CA GLY A 422 -26.65 2.09 6.98
C GLY A 422 -26.57 3.61 6.80
N ILE A 423 -25.53 4.26 7.33
CA ILE A 423 -25.27 5.70 7.10
C ILE A 423 -25.18 6.02 5.62
N ARG A 424 -24.49 5.19 4.83
CA ARG A 424 -24.40 5.39 3.37
C ARG A 424 -25.78 5.33 2.71
N ILE A 425 -26.61 4.35 3.07
CA ILE A 425 -27.99 4.24 2.56
C ILE A 425 -28.81 5.46 2.98
N ARG A 426 -28.76 5.85 4.27
CA ARG A 426 -29.49 7.01 4.81
C ARG A 426 -29.08 8.33 4.15
N ARG A 427 -27.79 8.45 3.78
CA ARG A 427 -27.26 9.62 3.09
C ARG A 427 -27.74 9.67 1.63
N ILE A 428 -27.72 8.54 0.93
CA ILE A 428 -28.07 8.48 -0.48
C ILE A 428 -29.59 8.59 -0.66
N CYS A 429 -30.37 7.71 0.00
CA CYS A 429 -31.82 7.68 -0.16
C CYS A 429 -32.46 8.93 0.46
N ASN A 430 -33.10 9.76 -0.35
CA ASN A 430 -33.90 10.89 0.14
C ASN A 430 -35.36 10.52 0.44
N ARG A 431 -35.94 9.54 -0.26
CA ARG A 431 -37.24 8.95 0.10
C ARG A 431 -37.10 7.95 1.25
N GLU A 432 -37.96 8.10 2.24
CA GLU A 432 -38.02 7.22 3.41
C GLU A 432 -38.40 5.77 3.01
N THR A 433 -39.25 5.61 1.99
CA THR A 433 -39.65 4.30 1.44
C THR A 433 -38.46 3.54 0.86
N ASP A 434 -37.62 4.20 0.08
CA ASP A 434 -36.40 3.62 -0.49
C ASP A 434 -35.38 3.31 0.61
N TYR A 435 -35.17 4.23 1.55
CA TYR A 435 -34.32 3.98 2.71
C TYR A 435 -34.73 2.68 3.43
N ARG A 436 -36.02 2.51 3.74
CA ARG A 436 -36.54 1.32 4.43
C ARG A 436 -36.34 0.05 3.59
N LYS A 437 -36.56 0.12 2.28
CA LYS A 437 -36.33 -0.99 1.35
C LYS A 437 -34.85 -1.40 1.35
N ARG A 438 -33.94 -0.47 1.11
CA ARG A 438 -32.48 -0.72 1.08
C ARG A 438 -31.92 -1.16 2.42
N ARG A 439 -32.44 -0.63 3.53
CA ARG A 439 -32.15 -1.09 4.90
C ARG A 439 -32.52 -2.56 5.11
N LYS A 440 -33.69 -3.00 4.61
CA LYS A 440 -34.13 -4.40 4.68
C LYS A 440 -33.26 -5.32 3.81
N GLU A 441 -32.87 -4.86 2.62
CA GLU A 441 -31.92 -5.57 1.74
C GLU A 441 -30.57 -5.76 2.44
N LEU A 442 -30.01 -4.69 3.03
CA LEU A 442 -28.77 -4.74 3.81
C LEU A 442 -28.84 -5.75 4.96
N LYS A 443 -29.96 -5.76 5.72
CA LYS A 443 -30.17 -6.73 6.79
C LYS A 443 -30.13 -8.16 6.25
N THR A 444 -30.77 -8.40 5.11
CA THR A 444 -30.78 -9.72 4.46
C THR A 444 -29.37 -10.13 4.02
N GLN A 445 -28.63 -9.22 3.40
CA GLN A 445 -27.25 -9.45 2.97
C GLN A 445 -26.33 -9.76 4.16
N LEU A 446 -26.39 -8.98 5.24
CA LEU A 446 -25.57 -9.22 6.44
C LEU A 446 -25.94 -10.52 7.16
N ARG A 447 -27.22 -10.93 7.16
CA ARG A 447 -27.63 -12.25 7.68
C ARG A 447 -26.97 -13.39 6.92
N LYS A 448 -26.86 -13.30 5.59
CA LYS A 448 -26.12 -14.27 4.77
C LYS A 448 -24.62 -14.34 5.12
N ARG A 449 -24.08 -13.32 5.79
CA ARG A 449 -22.68 -13.27 6.26
C ARG A 449 -22.50 -13.70 7.73
N GLY A 450 -23.52 -14.33 8.31
CA GLY A 450 -23.50 -14.92 9.65
C GLY A 450 -23.85 -13.95 10.79
N TYR A 451 -24.32 -12.74 10.50
CA TYR A 451 -24.71 -11.79 11.55
C TYR A 451 -26.14 -12.08 12.06
N SER A 452 -26.33 -12.05 13.38
CA SER A 452 -27.66 -12.20 13.95
C SER A 452 -28.56 -11.00 13.63
N GLY A 453 -29.85 -11.24 13.42
CA GLY A 453 -30.82 -10.18 13.11
C GLY A 453 -30.90 -9.11 14.21
N LYS A 454 -30.88 -9.51 15.49
CA LYS A 454 -30.88 -8.60 16.65
C LYS A 454 -29.66 -7.68 16.67
N PHE A 455 -28.49 -8.20 16.32
CA PHE A 455 -27.26 -7.40 16.25
C PHE A 455 -27.31 -6.36 15.15
N ILE A 456 -27.78 -6.75 13.95
CA ILE A 456 -27.91 -5.84 12.81
C ILE A 456 -28.92 -4.73 13.16
N GLU A 457 -30.09 -5.11 13.67
CA GLU A 457 -31.17 -4.18 13.98
C GLU A 457 -30.72 -3.10 14.96
N ARG A 458 -30.06 -3.50 16.06
CA ARG A 458 -29.54 -2.56 17.07
C ARG A 458 -28.61 -1.48 16.48
N GLU A 459 -27.81 -1.84 15.49
CA GLU A 459 -26.90 -0.88 14.85
C GLU A 459 -27.63 -0.02 13.82
N LEU A 460 -28.62 -0.57 13.10
CA LEU A 460 -29.45 0.19 12.15
C LEU A 460 -30.44 1.12 12.84
N GLU A 461 -30.96 0.78 14.02
CA GLU A 461 -31.80 1.67 14.86
C GLU A 461 -31.07 2.95 15.26
N LYS A 462 -29.73 2.91 15.36
CA LYS A 462 -28.93 4.14 15.58
C LYS A 462 -28.92 5.01 14.33
N VAL A 463 -28.90 4.40 13.14
CA VAL A 463 -28.94 5.10 11.86
C VAL A 463 -30.32 5.69 11.60
N ASP A 464 -31.39 4.98 11.98
CA ASP A 464 -32.77 5.44 11.81
C ASP A 464 -33.04 6.77 12.54
N LYS A 465 -32.29 7.04 13.61
CA LYS A 465 -32.35 8.29 14.39
C LYS A 465 -31.57 9.45 13.76
N LEU A 466 -30.82 9.21 12.68
CA LEU A 466 -30.03 10.23 12.01
C LEU A 466 -30.85 10.92 10.94
N GLU A 467 -30.79 12.26 10.92
CA GLU A 467 -31.31 13.04 9.81
C GLU A 467 -30.35 13.02 8.62
N ARG A 468 -30.91 12.90 7.42
CA ARG A 468 -30.12 12.88 6.17
C ARG A 468 -29.33 14.16 5.96
N SER A 469 -29.90 15.32 6.29
CA SER A 469 -29.25 16.65 6.23
C SER A 469 -27.89 16.66 6.93
N ASN A 470 -27.82 16.08 8.14
CA ASN A 470 -26.59 15.99 8.93
C ASN A 470 -25.53 15.09 8.27
N LEU A 471 -25.93 14.16 7.41
CA LEU A 471 -25.03 13.24 6.72
C LEU A 471 -24.45 13.80 5.41
N LEU A 472 -25.03 14.88 4.89
CA LEU A 472 -24.50 15.59 3.71
C LEU A 472 -23.38 16.57 4.07
N ASN A 473 -23.33 17.00 5.33
CA ASN A 473 -22.28 17.86 5.83
C ASN A 473 -21.05 17.04 6.25
N TYR A 474 -19.86 17.49 5.81
CA TYR A 474 -18.62 16.89 6.30
C TYR A 474 -18.39 17.32 7.75
N ASN A 475 -18.52 16.37 8.68
CA ASN A 475 -18.15 16.61 10.07
C ASN A 475 -16.71 17.12 10.15
N SER A 476 -16.50 18.20 10.90
CA SER A 476 -15.15 18.65 11.22
C SER A 476 -14.40 17.49 11.90
N LYS A 477 -13.15 17.26 11.49
CA LYS A 477 -12.31 16.30 12.21
C LYS A 477 -12.21 16.80 13.65
N HIS A 478 -12.92 16.16 14.58
CA HIS A 478 -12.66 16.38 16.00
C HIS A 478 -11.16 16.18 16.19
N LYS A 479 -10.45 17.22 16.65
CA LYS A 479 -9.08 17.09 17.15
C LYS A 479 -9.18 16.17 18.36
N GLY A 480 -9.12 14.86 18.12
CA GLY A 480 -9.16 13.85 19.17
C GLY A 480 -8.03 14.15 20.16
N LYS A 481 -8.20 13.69 21.40
CA LYS A 481 -7.13 13.76 22.41
C LYS A 481 -5.82 13.28 21.77
N ASP A 482 -4.76 14.09 21.88
CA ASP A 482 -3.46 13.79 21.33
C ASP A 482 -2.82 12.60 22.08
N ARG A 483 -3.21 11.39 21.69
CA ARG A 483 -2.77 10.12 22.29
C ARG A 483 -1.92 9.35 21.29
N VAL A 484 -0.81 8.77 21.76
CA VAL A 484 0.05 7.94 20.91
C VAL A 484 -0.67 6.65 20.50
N PRO A 485 -0.75 6.34 19.19
CA PRO A 485 -1.33 5.09 18.74
C PRO A 485 -0.34 3.92 18.94
N LEU A 486 -0.81 2.86 19.60
CA LEU A 486 -0.19 1.54 19.62
C LEU A 486 -0.82 0.70 18.51
N VAL A 487 -0.17 0.66 17.34
CA VAL A 487 -0.69 -0.04 16.16
C VAL A 487 -0.16 -1.47 16.11
N ILE A 488 -1.06 -2.45 16.18
CA ILE A 488 -0.74 -3.89 16.21
C ILE A 488 -1.66 -4.70 15.29
N THR A 489 -1.20 -5.85 14.79
CA THR A 489 -2.08 -6.75 14.01
C THR A 489 -3.12 -7.33 14.94
N TYR A 490 -4.40 -7.25 14.59
CA TYR A 490 -5.44 -7.90 15.38
C TYR A 490 -5.32 -9.42 15.33
N SER A 491 -5.57 -10.05 16.48
CA SER A 491 -5.90 -11.47 16.57
C SER A 491 -6.85 -11.70 17.74
N LYS A 492 -7.81 -12.62 17.59
CA LYS A 492 -8.69 -13.10 18.66
C LYS A 492 -7.91 -13.64 19.88
N ASN A 493 -6.64 -14.00 19.69
CA ASN A 493 -5.79 -14.56 20.74
C ASN A 493 -5.09 -13.50 21.58
N LEU A 494 -5.12 -12.23 21.15
CA LEU A 494 -4.53 -11.16 21.93
C LEU A 494 -5.31 -10.94 23.23
N PRO A 495 -4.62 -10.60 24.34
CA PRO A 495 -5.28 -10.19 25.57
C PRO A 495 -5.98 -8.83 25.39
N ASP A 496 -6.64 -8.34 26.44
CA ASP A 496 -7.14 -6.96 26.47
C ASP A 496 -5.97 -5.98 26.62
N ILE A 497 -5.40 -5.60 25.48
CA ILE A 497 -4.24 -4.70 25.39
C ILE A 497 -4.59 -3.31 25.91
N GLN A 498 -5.83 -2.86 25.77
CA GLN A 498 -6.24 -1.55 26.28
C GLN A 498 -6.29 -1.54 27.81
N ARG A 499 -6.65 -2.67 28.43
CA ARG A 499 -6.54 -2.87 29.88
C ARG A 499 -5.08 -2.94 30.32
N ILE A 500 -4.23 -3.70 29.63
CA ILE A 500 -2.80 -3.81 29.93
C ILE A 500 -2.12 -2.43 29.91
N THR A 501 -2.33 -1.65 28.85
CA THR A 501 -1.73 -0.30 28.73
C THR A 501 -2.20 0.66 29.82
N ARG A 502 -3.44 0.49 30.31
CA ARG A 502 -3.99 1.28 31.41
C ARG A 502 -3.43 0.85 32.76
N ASN A 503 -3.33 -0.46 33.02
CA ASN A 503 -2.81 -0.98 34.29
C ASN A 503 -1.37 -0.53 34.57
N HIS A 504 -0.55 -0.41 33.53
CA HIS A 504 0.83 0.03 33.64
C HIS A 504 1.01 1.56 33.61
N LEU A 505 -0.06 2.35 33.42
CA LEU A 505 0.03 3.81 33.25
C LEU A 505 0.78 4.49 34.41
N SER A 506 0.60 4.00 35.63
CA SER A 506 1.28 4.49 36.83
C SER A 506 2.80 4.40 36.73
N LEU A 507 3.37 3.50 35.92
CA LEU A 507 4.81 3.45 35.67
C LEU A 507 5.29 4.71 34.95
N LEU A 508 4.54 5.21 33.97
CA LEU A 508 4.88 6.46 33.29
C LEU A 508 4.80 7.64 34.26
N HIS A 509 3.78 7.66 35.12
CA HIS A 509 3.55 8.77 36.07
C HIS A 509 4.59 8.86 37.19
N LYS A 510 5.51 7.88 37.32
CA LYS A 510 6.68 7.99 38.20
C LYS A 510 7.76 8.94 37.67
N SER A 511 7.68 9.35 36.41
CA SER A 511 8.51 10.40 35.82
C SER A 511 7.62 11.62 35.56
N PRO A 512 7.87 12.79 36.19
CA PRO A 512 7.11 14.00 35.93
C PRO A 512 7.10 14.39 34.44
N LYS A 513 8.22 14.12 33.75
CA LYS A 513 8.35 14.29 32.31
C LYS A 513 7.39 13.37 31.54
N MET A 514 7.33 12.08 31.89
CA MET A 514 6.46 11.14 31.20
C MET A 514 4.97 11.34 31.54
N GLU A 515 4.65 11.77 32.76
CA GLU A 515 3.28 12.16 33.15
C GLU A 515 2.76 13.29 32.27
N LYS A 516 3.58 14.33 32.05
CA LYS A 516 3.24 15.43 31.15
C LYS A 516 3.08 14.99 29.69
N ILE A 517 3.96 14.11 29.20
CA ILE A 517 3.95 13.66 27.80
C ILE A 517 2.83 12.63 27.53
N PHE A 518 2.51 11.79 28.51
CA PHE A 518 1.57 10.66 28.44
C PHE A 518 0.57 10.71 29.61
N SER A 519 -0.29 11.73 29.63
CA SER A 519 -1.36 11.86 30.62
C SER A 519 -2.39 10.73 30.52
N ASP A 520 -2.72 10.32 29.29
CA ASP A 520 -3.59 9.20 28.97
C ASP A 520 -2.78 8.00 28.43
N PRO A 521 -3.25 6.75 28.62
CA PRO A 521 -2.58 5.58 28.06
C PRO A 521 -2.64 5.62 26.52
N PRO A 522 -1.70 4.96 25.81
CA PRO A 522 -1.73 4.85 24.36
C PRO A 522 -3.09 4.37 23.83
N ILE A 523 -3.50 4.89 22.67
CA ILE A 523 -4.71 4.40 21.98
C ILE A 523 -4.36 3.13 21.23
N VAL A 524 -5.00 2.01 21.59
CA VAL A 524 -4.77 0.74 20.90
C VAL A 524 -5.51 0.76 19.56
N ALA A 525 -4.75 0.65 18.48
CA ALA A 525 -5.27 0.60 17.13
C ALA A 525 -4.89 -0.72 16.46
N PHE A 526 -5.86 -1.34 15.80
CA PHE A 526 -5.67 -2.63 15.17
C PHE A 526 -5.54 -2.50 13.66
N LYS A 527 -4.47 -3.06 13.08
CA LYS A 527 -4.40 -3.34 11.64
C LYS A 527 -4.96 -4.73 11.36
N ARG A 528 -5.64 -4.90 10.22
CA ARG A 528 -6.05 -6.23 9.73
C ARG A 528 -4.82 -7.06 9.39
N ASP A 529 -4.94 -8.38 9.55
CA ASP A 529 -3.94 -9.32 9.02
C ASP A 529 -4.12 -9.50 7.49
N ARG A 530 -3.19 -10.24 6.87
CA ARG A 530 -3.28 -10.61 5.45
C ARG A 530 -4.48 -11.51 5.21
N ASN A 531 -5.29 -11.16 4.22
CA ASN A 531 -6.40 -11.99 3.76
C ASN A 531 -5.99 -12.84 2.53
N LEU A 532 -6.88 -13.71 2.06
CA LEU A 532 -6.62 -14.56 0.90
C LEU A 532 -6.23 -13.77 -0.35
N THR A 533 -6.88 -12.63 -0.59
CA THR A 533 -6.56 -11.74 -1.71
C THR A 533 -5.12 -11.22 -1.62
N ASP A 534 -4.69 -10.72 -0.45
CA ASP A 534 -3.31 -10.23 -0.27
C ASP A 534 -2.29 -11.34 -0.51
N ILE A 535 -2.60 -12.57 -0.07
CA ILE A 535 -1.71 -13.73 -0.17
C ILE A 535 -1.61 -14.19 -1.63
N LEU A 536 -2.75 -14.47 -2.28
CA LEU A 536 -2.81 -15.05 -3.62
C LEU A 536 -2.38 -14.05 -4.69
N VAL A 537 -2.98 -12.84 -4.70
CA VAL A 537 -2.72 -11.84 -5.75
C VAL A 537 -1.26 -11.40 -5.71
N HIS A 538 -0.73 -11.03 -4.54
CA HIS A 538 0.66 -10.59 -4.47
C HIS A 538 1.65 -11.74 -4.53
N GLY A 539 1.34 -12.89 -3.92
CA GLY A 539 2.19 -14.08 -3.97
C GLY A 539 2.46 -14.52 -5.41
N LYS A 540 1.40 -14.64 -6.22
CA LYS A 540 1.50 -15.07 -7.62
C LYS A 540 2.14 -14.05 -8.53
N LEU A 541 1.69 -12.79 -8.49
CA LEU A 541 2.30 -11.76 -9.33
C LEU A 541 3.78 -11.58 -9.02
N ASN A 542 4.17 -11.67 -7.75
CA ASN A 542 5.58 -11.60 -7.40
C ASN A 542 6.36 -12.82 -7.88
N LYS A 543 5.75 -13.98 -8.10
CA LYS A 543 6.41 -15.13 -8.72
C LYS A 543 6.50 -15.02 -10.24
N ILE A 544 5.45 -14.53 -10.91
CA ILE A 544 5.47 -14.32 -12.36
C ILE A 544 6.44 -13.20 -12.74
N PHE A 545 6.41 -12.07 -12.02
CA PHE A 545 7.26 -10.89 -12.29
C PHE A 545 8.54 -10.83 -11.46
N LYS A 546 8.74 -11.80 -10.57
CA LYS A 546 10.08 -12.29 -10.29
C LYS A 546 10.16 -13.60 -11.04
N ALA A 547 10.38 -13.52 -12.36
CA ALA A 547 11.45 -14.34 -12.86
C ALA A 547 12.55 -14.21 -11.79
N THR A 548 12.77 -15.28 -11.04
CA THR A 548 14.12 -15.52 -10.58
C THR A 548 14.94 -15.13 -11.81
N ASP A 549 15.89 -14.21 -11.65
CA ASP A 549 17.20 -14.67 -12.03
C ASP A 549 17.31 -16.13 -11.60
N ASN A 550 16.85 -17.04 -12.47
CA ASN A 550 17.32 -18.39 -12.59
C ASN A 550 18.77 -18.25 -13.06
N SER A 551 19.54 -17.58 -12.22
CA SER A 551 20.92 -17.80 -11.97
C SER A 551 21.09 -19.15 -11.24
N ASN A 552 20.31 -20.15 -11.66
CA ASN A 552 20.81 -21.50 -11.86
C ASN A 552 21.92 -21.52 -12.92
N GLY A 553 22.10 -20.45 -13.70
CA GLY A 553 23.38 -20.16 -14.33
C GLY A 553 24.48 -20.12 -13.26
N ARG A 554 25.43 -21.06 -13.37
CA ARG A 554 26.65 -21.11 -12.56
C ARG A 554 27.24 -19.70 -12.45
N CYS A 555 27.83 -19.38 -11.30
CA CYS A 555 28.72 -18.23 -11.23
C CYS A 555 29.73 -18.36 -12.39
N GLY A 556 30.06 -17.26 -13.10
CA GLY A 556 31.13 -17.30 -14.10
C GLY A 556 32.42 -17.83 -13.45
N ASP A 557 33.33 -18.39 -14.26
CA ASP A 557 34.44 -19.22 -13.78
C ASP A 557 35.37 -18.50 -12.75
N ASP A 558 35.36 -17.16 -12.69
CA ASP A 558 36.18 -16.33 -11.79
C ASP A 558 35.47 -15.82 -10.52
N CYS A 559 34.46 -16.54 -10.01
CA CYS A 559 33.75 -16.08 -8.83
C CYS A 559 34.50 -16.36 -7.52
N VAL A 560 35.12 -15.31 -6.96
CA VAL A 560 35.84 -15.33 -5.66
C VAL A 560 35.02 -15.97 -4.52
N ILE A 561 33.69 -15.84 -4.53
CA ILE A 561 32.85 -16.49 -3.50
C ILE A 561 32.72 -17.99 -3.73
N CYS A 562 32.64 -18.43 -4.99
CA CYS A 562 32.59 -19.85 -5.33
C CYS A 562 33.88 -20.58 -4.95
N GLU A 563 35.04 -19.92 -5.00
CA GLU A 563 36.33 -20.48 -4.56
C GLU A 563 36.41 -20.76 -3.05
N ILE A 564 35.73 -19.94 -2.25
CA ILE A 564 35.72 -20.06 -0.78
C ILE A 564 34.52 -20.86 -0.26
N LEU A 565 33.72 -21.49 -1.14
CA LEU A 565 32.65 -22.41 -0.77
C LEU A 565 33.17 -23.85 -0.68
N ASP A 566 32.74 -24.60 0.34
CA ASP A 566 32.97 -26.04 0.38
C ASP A 566 31.98 -26.76 -0.55
N HIS A 567 32.53 -27.54 -1.49
CA HIS A 567 31.87 -28.48 -2.44
C HIS A 567 30.75 -27.91 -3.33
N GLY A 568 31.02 -27.82 -4.65
CA GLY A 568 30.05 -28.05 -5.76
C GLY A 568 28.75 -27.23 -5.84
N GLU A 569 28.47 -26.36 -4.88
CA GLU A 569 27.19 -25.68 -4.72
C GLU A 569 27.25 -24.19 -5.13
N ASN A 570 26.14 -23.67 -5.64
CA ASN A 570 26.06 -22.33 -6.22
C ASN A 570 25.95 -21.23 -5.14
N CYS A 571 26.88 -20.26 -5.15
CA CYS A 571 26.89 -19.11 -4.23
C CYS A 571 25.65 -18.20 -4.31
N LYS A 572 24.82 -18.34 -5.36
CA LYS A 572 23.57 -17.59 -5.55
C LYS A 572 22.37 -18.20 -4.83
N ILE A 573 22.54 -19.31 -4.12
CA ILE A 573 21.48 -19.94 -3.33
C ILE A 573 20.98 -18.97 -2.23
N ARG A 574 19.67 -19.00 -1.99
CA ARG A 574 18.94 -18.12 -1.04
C ARG A 574 18.21 -18.94 0.00
N ASN A 575 17.80 -18.28 1.09
CA ASN A 575 16.99 -18.88 2.15
C ASN A 575 17.69 -20.09 2.80
N ILE A 576 18.89 -19.87 3.32
CA ILE A 576 19.76 -20.92 3.86
C ILE A 576 20.25 -20.61 5.27
N VAL A 577 20.70 -21.66 5.95
CA VAL A 577 21.63 -21.59 7.08
C VAL A 577 23.02 -21.96 6.56
N TYR A 578 24.03 -21.15 6.88
CA TYR A 578 25.40 -21.34 6.44
C TYR A 578 26.36 -21.35 7.64
N GLY A 579 27.46 -22.08 7.51
CA GLY A 579 28.58 -22.09 8.44
C GLY A 579 29.77 -21.33 7.87
N ILE A 580 30.56 -20.71 8.74
CA ILE A 580 31.89 -20.20 8.41
C ILE A 580 32.91 -21.12 9.08
N LYS A 581 33.65 -21.85 8.24
CA LYS A 581 34.78 -22.68 8.63
C LYS A 581 36.06 -21.83 8.62
N CYS A 582 36.81 -21.90 9.70
CA CYS A 582 38.16 -21.35 9.76
C CYS A 582 39.14 -22.49 9.46
N LYS A 583 40.01 -22.29 8.45
CA LYS A 583 41.06 -23.25 8.10
C LYS A 583 42.07 -23.41 9.24
N SER A 584 42.53 -22.31 9.84
CA SER A 584 43.49 -22.32 10.96
C SER A 584 42.96 -23.05 12.19
N CYS A 585 41.66 -22.92 12.50
CA CYS A 585 41.02 -23.64 13.60
C CYS A 585 40.53 -25.05 13.23
N ASN A 586 40.59 -25.42 11.94
CA ASN A 586 40.02 -26.63 11.34
C ASN A 586 38.60 -26.99 11.81
N LYS A 587 37.73 -25.99 12.02
CA LYS A 587 36.33 -26.19 12.45
C LYS A 587 35.40 -25.09 11.96
N ILE A 588 34.10 -25.37 11.97
CA ILE A 588 33.08 -24.35 11.78
C ILE A 588 33.04 -23.50 13.05
N VAL A 589 33.47 -22.25 12.93
CA VAL A 589 33.60 -21.32 14.07
C VAL A 589 32.36 -20.45 14.23
N TYR A 590 31.52 -20.33 13.20
CA TYR A 590 30.32 -19.49 13.22
C TYR A 590 29.20 -20.08 12.36
N VAL A 591 27.96 -19.94 12.81
CA VAL A 591 26.75 -20.24 12.03
C VAL A 591 25.93 -18.97 11.87
N GLY A 592 25.38 -18.76 10.66
CA GLY A 592 24.50 -17.65 10.34
C GLY A 592 23.35 -18.04 9.41
N GLU A 593 22.30 -17.21 9.35
CA GLU A 593 21.22 -17.36 8.36
C GLU A 593 21.18 -16.20 7.35
N THR A 594 20.60 -16.47 6.17
CA THR A 594 20.30 -15.43 5.19
C THR A 594 19.08 -15.75 4.34
N GLU A 595 18.20 -14.76 4.18
CA GLU A 595 17.13 -14.78 3.16
C GLU A 595 17.65 -14.38 1.76
N ARG A 596 18.74 -13.60 1.73
CA ARG A 596 19.43 -13.13 0.52
C ARG A 596 20.35 -14.22 -0.03
N THR A 597 21.07 -13.94 -1.11
CA THR A 597 22.06 -14.89 -1.65
C THR A 597 23.20 -15.10 -0.65
N LEU A 598 23.80 -16.29 -0.66
CA LEU A 598 25.03 -16.54 0.09
C LEU A 598 26.15 -15.60 -0.36
N ALA A 599 26.23 -15.30 -1.67
CA ALA A 599 27.20 -14.36 -2.22
C ALA A 599 27.14 -12.96 -1.60
N GLU A 600 25.94 -12.37 -1.49
CA GLU A 600 25.76 -11.07 -0.83
C GLU A 600 26.21 -11.14 0.63
N ARG A 601 25.86 -12.23 1.32
CA ARG A 601 26.18 -12.39 2.74
C ARG A 601 27.67 -12.63 3.00
N ALA A 602 28.32 -13.43 2.15
CA ALA A 602 29.75 -13.70 2.23
C ALA A 602 30.57 -12.42 1.99
N LYS A 603 30.20 -11.61 0.98
CA LYS A 603 30.83 -10.30 0.72
C LYS A 603 30.76 -9.37 1.91
N GLU A 604 29.66 -9.37 2.67
CA GLU A 604 29.55 -8.56 3.89
C GLU A 604 30.54 -8.99 4.97
N HIS A 605 30.67 -10.30 5.23
CA HIS A 605 31.65 -10.81 6.20
C HIS A 605 33.08 -10.52 5.76
N LEU A 606 33.42 -10.73 4.50
CA LEU A 606 34.75 -10.43 3.96
C LEU A 606 35.06 -8.93 4.03
N ALA A 607 34.10 -8.06 3.70
CA ALA A 607 34.25 -6.62 3.86
C ALA A 607 34.45 -6.22 5.34
N ASP A 608 33.72 -6.85 6.27
CA ASP A 608 33.89 -6.63 7.70
C ASP A 608 35.27 -7.06 8.21
N ILE A 609 35.84 -8.16 7.69
CA ILE A 609 37.20 -8.62 7.98
C ILE A 609 38.23 -7.63 7.42
N LYS A 610 38.14 -7.32 6.12
CA LYS A 610 39.06 -6.42 5.42
C LYS A 610 39.13 -5.03 6.05
N HIS A 611 37.99 -4.50 6.49
CA HIS A 611 37.91 -3.18 7.14
C HIS A 611 38.02 -3.22 8.66
N LYS A 612 38.41 -4.37 9.26
CA LYS A 612 38.62 -4.55 10.70
C LYS A 612 37.45 -4.03 11.57
N ARG A 613 36.22 -4.22 11.09
CA ARG A 613 35.02 -3.75 11.80
C ARG A 613 34.80 -4.60 13.04
N ASN A 614 34.45 -3.98 14.17
CA ASN A 614 34.23 -4.68 15.43
C ASN A 614 33.00 -5.62 15.39
N LYS A 615 33.20 -6.86 14.94
CA LYS A 615 32.21 -7.92 14.74
C LYS A 615 32.85 -9.26 15.10
N THR A 616 32.09 -10.20 15.63
CA THR A 616 32.62 -11.49 16.14
C THR A 616 33.45 -12.25 15.11
N VAL A 617 32.96 -12.37 13.88
CA VAL A 617 33.68 -13.01 12.76
C VAL A 617 34.92 -12.20 12.37
N SER A 618 34.79 -10.88 12.20
CA SER A 618 35.93 -10.01 11.83
C SER A 618 37.04 -10.01 12.87
N ASN A 619 36.70 -9.95 14.16
CA ASN A 619 37.66 -9.96 15.25
C ASN A 619 38.47 -11.27 15.28
N HIS A 620 37.84 -12.40 14.94
CA HIS A 620 38.51 -13.70 14.89
C HIS A 620 39.51 -13.80 13.72
N PHE A 621 39.11 -13.41 12.51
CA PHE A 621 39.97 -13.48 11.32
C PHE A 621 41.02 -12.36 11.21
N ASN A 622 41.06 -11.44 12.18
CA ASN A 622 42.10 -10.42 12.34
C ASN A 622 43.07 -10.71 13.50
N LEU A 623 43.02 -11.91 14.08
CA LEU A 623 44.01 -12.39 15.06
C LEU A 623 45.36 -12.70 14.38
N LYS A 624 46.45 -12.74 15.15
CA LYS A 624 47.83 -12.88 14.64
C LYS A 624 48.05 -14.13 13.77
N ASP A 625 47.32 -15.22 14.05
CA ASP A 625 47.44 -16.51 13.36
C ASP A 625 46.26 -16.81 12.41
N HIS A 626 45.45 -15.80 12.08
CA HIS A 626 44.25 -15.93 11.24
C HIS A 626 44.23 -14.84 10.17
N SER A 627 43.65 -15.15 9.02
CA SER A 627 43.54 -14.22 7.89
C SER A 627 42.24 -14.43 7.12
N GLU A 628 41.91 -13.49 6.22
CA GLU A 628 40.78 -13.63 5.30
C GLU A 628 40.89 -14.87 4.39
N ARG A 629 42.11 -15.40 4.16
CA ARG A 629 42.35 -16.62 3.35
C ARG A 629 41.93 -17.90 4.06
N ASP A 630 41.72 -17.83 5.37
CA ASP A 630 41.31 -18.94 6.22
C ASP A 630 39.78 -19.09 6.28
N VAL A 631 39.05 -18.17 5.65
CA VAL A 631 37.59 -18.19 5.61
C VAL A 631 37.11 -19.18 4.56
N LYS A 632 36.27 -20.12 4.97
CA LYS A 632 35.45 -20.95 4.08
C LYS A 632 33.99 -20.89 4.48
N PHE A 633 33.10 -20.86 3.49
CA PHE A 633 31.66 -20.93 3.70
C PHE A 633 31.16 -22.34 3.38
N THR A 634 30.27 -22.85 4.21
CA THR A 634 29.61 -24.15 4.00
C THR A 634 28.11 -23.94 4.08
N ILE A 635 27.36 -24.48 3.13
CA ILE A 635 25.90 -24.49 3.20
C ILE A 635 25.50 -25.63 4.14
N LEU A 636 24.85 -25.30 5.25
CA LEU A 636 24.44 -26.29 6.26
C LEU A 636 23.03 -26.81 5.98
N GLU A 637 22.14 -25.91 5.55
CA GLU A 637 20.76 -26.28 5.24
C GLU A 637 20.10 -25.28 4.29
N LYS A 638 19.42 -25.80 3.27
CA LYS A 638 18.47 -25.03 2.47
C LYS A 638 17.10 -25.05 3.14
N CYS A 639 16.61 -23.89 3.57
CA CYS A 639 15.31 -23.81 4.24
C CYS A 639 14.18 -23.83 3.20
N TYR A 640 13.20 -24.72 3.39
CA TYR A 640 12.04 -24.82 2.50
C TYR A 640 10.92 -23.82 2.86
N SER A 641 10.93 -23.31 4.09
CA SER A 641 10.02 -22.26 4.55
C SER A 641 10.69 -20.89 4.44
N ASN A 642 9.97 -19.91 3.90
CA ASN A 642 10.40 -18.50 3.88
C ASN A 642 10.15 -17.78 5.22
N SER A 643 9.68 -18.49 6.26
CA SER A 643 9.49 -17.93 7.59
C SER A 643 10.84 -17.59 8.22
N MET A 644 11.02 -16.32 8.60
CA MET A 644 12.18 -15.87 9.38
C MET A 644 12.33 -16.69 10.67
N TYR A 645 11.23 -17.00 11.35
CA TYR A 645 11.26 -17.77 12.60
C TYR A 645 11.73 -19.20 12.37
N TYR A 646 11.30 -19.81 11.26
CA TYR A 646 11.78 -21.14 10.86
C TYR A 646 13.29 -21.11 10.62
N ARG A 647 13.78 -20.18 9.77
CA ARG A 647 15.21 -20.05 9.49
C ARG A 647 16.04 -19.82 10.75
N LYS A 648 15.59 -18.92 11.64
CA LYS A 648 16.28 -18.68 12.91
C LYS A 648 16.27 -19.91 13.83
N GLY A 649 15.17 -20.66 13.88
CA GLY A 649 15.13 -21.93 14.60
C GLY A 649 16.13 -22.94 14.03
N ARG A 650 16.28 -23.01 12.71
CA ARG A 650 17.31 -23.85 12.06
C ARG A 650 18.73 -23.33 12.31
N GLU A 651 18.93 -22.01 12.31
CA GLU A 651 20.20 -21.37 12.66
C GLU A 651 20.66 -21.81 14.06
N ILE A 652 19.75 -21.74 15.04
CA ILE A 652 20.01 -22.15 16.44
C ILE A 652 20.33 -23.64 16.51
N PHE A 653 19.53 -24.49 15.86
CA PHE A 653 19.78 -25.93 15.79
C PHE A 653 21.20 -26.23 15.30
N TRP A 654 21.66 -25.54 14.26
CA TRP A 654 23.01 -25.73 13.73
C TRP A 654 24.10 -25.12 14.63
N MET A 655 23.85 -24.01 15.32
CA MET A 655 24.77 -23.48 16.34
C MET A 655 25.01 -24.49 17.47
N GLU A 656 23.95 -25.15 17.94
CA GLU A 656 24.03 -26.18 18.99
C GLU A 656 24.72 -27.44 18.48
N LYS A 657 24.27 -27.95 17.32
CA LYS A 657 24.81 -29.17 16.72
C LYS A 657 26.30 -29.09 16.40
N LEU A 658 26.78 -27.91 16.01
CA LEU A 658 28.19 -27.67 15.67
C LEU A 658 28.99 -27.01 16.80
N ASN A 659 28.37 -26.80 17.97
CA ASN A 659 28.95 -26.17 19.15
C ASN A 659 29.67 -24.84 18.84
N THR A 660 29.02 -23.94 18.10
CA THR A 660 29.63 -22.66 17.68
C THR A 660 29.40 -21.52 18.66
N PHE A 661 28.83 -21.78 19.82
CA PHE A 661 28.70 -20.78 20.87
C PHE A 661 30.04 -20.51 21.56
N VAL A 662 30.27 -19.27 22.00
CA VAL A 662 31.39 -18.90 22.88
C VAL A 662 31.31 -19.78 24.16
N PRO A 663 32.44 -20.39 24.61
CA PRO A 663 33.83 -20.18 24.17
C PRO A 663 34.29 -21.05 22.98
N PHE A 664 33.49 -22.01 22.53
CA PHE A 664 33.90 -23.01 21.54
C PHE A 664 33.79 -22.53 20.09
N GLY A 665 33.00 -21.48 19.83
CA GLY A 665 32.94 -20.75 18.56
C GLY A 665 32.63 -19.26 18.77
N LEU A 666 32.08 -18.60 17.74
CA LEU A 666 31.91 -17.14 17.67
C LEU A 666 30.47 -16.66 17.86
N ASN A 667 29.49 -17.57 17.96
CA ASN A 667 28.09 -17.22 18.22
C ASN A 667 27.90 -16.86 19.70
N ILE A 668 27.21 -15.76 20.01
CA ILE A 668 27.00 -15.29 21.40
C ILE A 668 25.57 -15.60 21.85
N LYS A 669 25.42 -16.27 22.99
CA LYS A 669 24.10 -16.67 23.56
C LYS A 669 23.19 -15.48 23.91
N SER A 670 23.72 -14.29 24.21
CA SER A 670 22.92 -13.10 24.58
C SER A 670 21.98 -12.59 23.47
N LYS A 671 22.16 -13.01 22.21
CA LYS A 671 21.21 -12.74 21.12
C LYS A 671 19.96 -13.64 21.11
N LEU A 672 19.91 -14.69 21.94
CA LEU A 672 18.82 -15.68 21.97
C LEU A 672 17.66 -15.30 22.90
N GLY A 673 17.90 -14.46 23.91
CA GLY A 673 16.90 -14.09 24.92
C GLY A 673 15.73 -13.20 24.44
N ILE A 674 15.54 -13.03 23.13
CA ILE A 674 14.49 -12.18 22.54
C ILE A 674 13.50 -12.99 21.68
N LEU A 675 13.71 -14.29 21.44
CA LEU A 675 13.00 -15.00 20.36
C LEU A 675 12.38 -16.38 20.66
N TRP A 676 12.18 -16.80 21.92
CA TRP A 676 11.25 -17.92 22.18
C TRP A 676 10.56 -17.80 23.55
N PRO A 677 9.21 -17.90 23.64
CA PRO A 677 8.52 -18.31 24.85
C PRO A 677 8.63 -19.84 24.97
N ASP A 678 9.18 -20.30 26.09
CA ASP A 678 9.30 -21.67 26.60
C ASP A 678 8.73 -22.80 25.72
N TYR A 679 9.64 -23.58 25.12
CA TYR A 679 9.31 -24.89 24.57
C TYR A 679 9.57 -25.93 25.66
N ASP A 680 8.47 -26.43 26.23
CA ASP A 680 8.41 -27.43 27.28
C ASP A 680 9.16 -28.72 26.87
N SER A 681 10.17 -29.07 27.66
CA SER A 681 10.98 -30.27 27.51
C SER A 681 10.32 -31.45 28.23
N THR A 682 9.14 -31.89 27.81
CA THR A 682 8.49 -33.10 28.37
C THR A 682 7.61 -33.84 27.35
N ALA A 683 8.22 -34.48 26.35
CA ALA A 683 7.59 -35.61 25.65
C ALA A 683 8.64 -36.46 24.94
N HIS A 684 9.05 -37.55 25.58
CA HIS A 684 9.15 -38.92 25.03
C HIS A 684 10.05 -39.78 25.92
N THR A 685 9.44 -40.30 26.99
CA THR A 685 9.93 -41.49 27.70
C THR A 685 9.50 -42.76 26.95
N ARG A 686 10.52 -43.53 26.51
CA ARG A 686 10.68 -45.00 26.53
C ARG A 686 9.84 -45.87 25.54
N PRO A 687 10.36 -47.03 25.06
CA PRO A 687 11.00 -48.09 25.87
C PRO A 687 12.29 -48.75 25.33
N GLY A 688 13.05 -49.33 26.27
CA GLY A 688 14.23 -50.19 26.03
C GLY A 688 15.12 -50.33 27.28
N ILE A 689 14.79 -51.32 28.13
CA ILE A 689 15.47 -51.77 29.37
C ILE A 689 16.44 -52.92 28.98
N PRO A 690 17.38 -53.46 29.80
CA PRO A 690 18.42 -52.91 30.69
C PRO A 690 19.83 -53.53 30.43
N ALA A 691 20.88 -53.07 31.14
CA ALA A 691 21.99 -53.89 31.69
C ALA A 691 22.94 -52.95 32.46
N THR A 692 22.81 -52.85 33.78
CA THR A 692 23.64 -53.52 34.82
C THR A 692 25.03 -52.90 35.05
N THR A 693 25.20 -52.44 36.29
CA THR A 693 26.39 -52.53 37.17
C THR A 693 27.68 -51.82 36.76
N SER A 694 28.09 -50.80 37.53
CA SER A 694 29.06 -50.95 38.64
C SER A 694 29.48 -49.57 39.21
N SER A 695 29.48 -49.45 40.55
CA SER A 695 30.40 -48.71 41.45
C SER A 695 31.44 -47.76 40.81
N SER A 696 31.75 -46.57 41.34
CA SER A 696 32.14 -46.29 42.73
C SER A 696 32.23 -44.76 42.99
N THR A 697 31.84 -44.36 44.21
CA THR A 697 32.50 -43.37 45.10
C THR A 697 33.83 -42.80 44.60
N LEU A 698 34.10 -41.49 44.65
CA LEU A 698 34.00 -40.53 45.76
C LEU A 698 33.60 -39.13 45.26
#